data_AF-A0A369LAU7-F1
#
_entry.id   AF-A0A369LAU7-F1
#
_cell.length_a   1.000
_cell.length_b   1.000
_cell.length_c   1.000
_cell.angle_alpha   90.00
_cell.angle_beta   90.00
_cell.angle_gamma   90.00
#
_symmetry.space_group_name_H-M   'P 1'
#
loop_
_entity.id
_entity.type
_entity.pdbx_description
1 polymer ?
#
loop_
_entity_poly.entity_id
_entity_poly.type
_entity_poly.pdbx_seq_one_letter_code
_entity_poly.pdbx_strand_id
1 'polypeptide(L)'
;MVFATHGAKAQEVVARALAAPVSLAADQVREVSPGRSQAGEVWSPQLLPYQSWEGGSARAGKVDGDADGDLLAAGSLGMGVDDDARARLLAMAARQEGVGGSAAVDVPDEQDAPAVSVQREETGYALVGFDLRALAQAAGAQSGLAVVLPSFVDGVPVVRIAPGAFARRLVRGVGVDVLVVPDTVQRIGAGAFSALPGRHIHLGAGVRAGGAQACDLSGVTPPLERRTYSVSGENEHYQAQDGSLLSADGKMLLFCAPPYEERYALPDGVEVVGETAFAQGCEPPHVVSAPACLQHVRAKQWDAALWMCPVGCDGARRLRRRGVRVCGPDAIEADGCWFDCRDGAALLVAGPQPPKSASKRFASVAARARAAAASDEGVAVDAKQAAARAEANDCGGLVSGGRLGPVGQGPSAAVLAQPQVVETLALPAQVRGAELTRIAPSALPYAPKTLIIPATVREVGDGNACRGTKRLVLPEGLERVGAHSFCSRTLEGPVALPKSLRSVGEGSFEFSVCRLAWSGVAVHVPADQLLSCFTLDAEPGCDPFDLPRYDEVLRSGKNVPDRLGALLHRLERPVGLDVQMQAAFADEVRAAGREALVRIAREGSLEMVRQLADLGLMEDKRFDAQIELLRQGNRMDCVAFLMERRHRSGAQADETGERDASASLRSKFAL
;
A
#
# COMPACT_ATOMS: atom_id res chain seq x y z
N MET A 1 -30.23 8.61 -30.11
CA MET A 1 -28.88 8.14 -29.73
C MET A 1 -28.66 8.23 -28.21
N VAL A 2 -28.92 9.38 -27.59
CA VAL A 2 -28.88 9.53 -26.12
C VAL A 2 -30.25 9.98 -25.62
N PHE A 3 -30.76 9.38 -24.55
CA PHE A 3 -32.05 9.74 -23.94
C PHE A 3 -32.07 9.41 -22.44
N ALA A 4 -32.93 10.07 -21.67
CA ALA A 4 -33.11 9.76 -20.25
C ALA A 4 -33.80 8.40 -20.06
N THR A 5 -33.33 7.60 -19.10
CA THR A 5 -33.91 6.30 -18.76
C THR A 5 -35.23 6.44 -18.02
N HIS A 6 -35.44 7.54 -17.29
CA HIS A 6 -36.56 7.74 -16.37
C HIS A 6 -36.75 6.57 -15.37
N GLY A 7 -35.66 5.88 -15.01
CA GLY A 7 -35.69 4.72 -14.11
C GLY A 7 -36.12 3.41 -14.77
N ALA A 8 -36.24 3.35 -16.10
CA ALA A 8 -36.52 2.11 -16.82
C ALA A 8 -35.43 1.05 -16.59
N LYS A 9 -35.82 -0.22 -16.57
CA LYS A 9 -34.87 -1.32 -16.35
C LYS A 9 -33.89 -1.40 -17.52
N ALA A 10 -32.63 -1.74 -17.22
CA ALA A 10 -31.59 -1.83 -18.25
C ALA A 10 -31.98 -2.73 -19.43
N GLN A 11 -32.63 -3.86 -19.15
CA GLN A 11 -33.13 -4.79 -20.16
C GLN A 11 -34.18 -4.16 -21.11
N GLU A 12 -35.09 -3.35 -20.58
CA GLU A 12 -36.12 -2.67 -21.37
C GLU A 12 -35.49 -1.61 -22.29
N VAL A 13 -34.52 -0.86 -21.76
CA VAL A 13 -33.75 0.13 -22.52
C VAL A 13 -32.98 -0.54 -23.65
N VAL A 14 -32.33 -1.67 -23.36
CA VAL A 14 -31.58 -2.47 -24.35
C VAL A 14 -32.53 -2.99 -25.43
N ALA A 15 -33.66 -3.62 -25.05
CA ALA A 15 -34.63 -4.14 -26.01
C ALA A 15 -35.16 -3.03 -26.95
N ARG A 16 -35.47 -1.85 -26.39
CA ARG A 16 -35.90 -0.69 -27.19
C ARG A 16 -34.80 -0.18 -28.12
N ALA A 17 -33.55 -0.17 -27.65
CA ALA A 17 -32.40 0.26 -28.45
C ALA A 17 -32.11 -0.69 -29.62
N LEU A 18 -32.24 -2.00 -29.41
CA LEU A 18 -32.02 -3.02 -30.44
C LEU A 18 -33.14 -3.04 -31.50
N ALA A 19 -34.37 -2.69 -31.11
CA ALA A 19 -35.50 -2.62 -32.05
C ALA A 19 -35.39 -1.49 -33.09
N ALA A 20 -34.59 -0.46 -32.81
CA ALA A 20 -34.40 0.71 -33.67
C ALA A 20 -32.91 1.11 -33.74
N PRO A 21 -32.09 0.42 -34.56
CA PRO A 21 -30.66 0.70 -34.64
C PRO A 21 -30.39 2.12 -35.11
N VAL A 22 -29.43 2.78 -34.47
CA VAL A 22 -29.09 4.17 -34.78
C VAL A 22 -28.21 4.22 -36.02
N SER A 23 -28.66 4.95 -37.05
CA SER A 23 -27.86 5.28 -38.23
C SER A 23 -27.64 6.79 -38.28
N LEU A 24 -26.40 7.22 -38.50
CA LEU A 24 -26.02 8.62 -38.66
C LEU A 24 -25.76 8.95 -40.13
N ALA A 25 -26.02 10.19 -40.53
CA ALA A 25 -25.59 10.72 -41.82
C ALA A 25 -24.14 11.22 -41.76
N ALA A 26 -23.43 11.31 -42.88
CA ALA A 26 -22.02 11.76 -42.90
C ALA A 26 -21.81 13.18 -42.34
N ASP A 27 -22.79 14.08 -42.47
CA ASP A 27 -22.73 15.44 -41.92
C ASP A 27 -22.89 15.49 -40.38
N GLN A 28 -23.40 14.41 -39.77
CA GLN A 28 -23.56 14.26 -38.33
C GLN A 28 -22.31 13.71 -37.63
N VAL A 29 -21.24 13.42 -38.39
CA VAL A 29 -20.05 12.74 -37.90
C VAL A 29 -18.79 13.45 -38.37
N ARG A 30 -17.80 13.59 -37.49
CA ARG A 30 -16.47 14.07 -37.84
C ARG A 30 -15.62 12.89 -38.32
N GLU A 31 -15.36 12.81 -39.62
CA GLU A 31 -14.40 11.83 -40.13
C GLU A 31 -12.96 12.29 -39.85
N VAL A 32 -12.20 11.44 -39.16
CA VAL A 32 -10.81 11.69 -38.78
C VAL A 32 -9.91 10.82 -39.65
N SER A 33 -9.06 11.46 -40.44
CA SER A 33 -8.01 10.78 -41.20
C SER A 33 -6.92 10.27 -40.25
N PRO A 34 -6.37 9.05 -40.45
CA PRO A 34 -5.18 8.63 -39.73
C PRO A 34 -4.06 9.64 -39.99
N GLY A 35 -3.32 10.01 -38.93
CA GLY A 35 -2.05 10.69 -39.11
C GLY A 35 -1.15 9.81 -39.99
N ARG A 36 -0.90 10.22 -41.23
CA ARG A 36 0.11 9.58 -42.08
C ARG A 36 1.46 10.04 -41.57
N SER A 37 2.37 9.12 -41.24
CA SER A 37 3.78 9.52 -41.23
C SER A 37 4.12 9.94 -42.67
N GLN A 38 4.69 11.12 -42.86
CA GLN A 38 5.25 11.43 -44.17
C GLN A 38 6.41 10.45 -44.43
N ALA A 39 6.60 10.03 -45.68
CA ALA A 39 7.75 9.20 -46.03
C ALA A 39 9.04 9.97 -45.69
N GLY A 40 9.77 9.50 -44.67
CA GLY A 40 10.95 10.17 -44.12
C GLY A 40 10.83 10.65 -42.67
N GLU A 41 9.62 10.65 -42.08
CA GLU A 41 9.46 10.93 -40.65
C GLU A 41 9.84 9.71 -39.80
N VAL A 42 11.06 9.72 -39.29
CA VAL A 42 11.51 8.82 -38.23
C VAL A 42 10.94 9.34 -36.92
N TRP A 43 9.95 8.66 -36.34
CA TRP A 43 9.52 8.86 -34.96
C TRP A 43 10.53 8.20 -34.00
N SER A 44 11.77 8.68 -34.02
CA SER A 44 12.64 8.57 -32.85
C SER A 44 12.29 9.74 -31.93
N PRO A 45 12.34 9.57 -30.59
CA PRO A 45 12.32 10.72 -29.71
C PRO A 45 13.57 11.54 -30.04
N GLN A 46 13.42 12.60 -30.85
CA GLN A 46 14.43 13.64 -30.96
C GLN A 46 14.43 14.36 -29.61
N LEU A 47 15.14 13.76 -28.65
CA LEU A 47 15.65 14.50 -27.52
C LEU A 47 16.39 15.69 -28.13
N LEU A 48 15.97 16.90 -27.75
CA LEU A 48 16.76 18.10 -28.01
C LEU A 48 18.21 17.79 -27.59
N PRO A 49 19.22 18.29 -28.34
CA PRO A 49 20.61 18.06 -27.97
C PRO A 49 20.81 18.39 -26.50
N TYR A 50 21.36 17.43 -25.75
CA TYR A 50 21.65 17.56 -24.34
C TYR A 50 22.42 18.87 -24.11
N GLN A 51 21.76 19.89 -23.56
CA GLN A 51 22.45 21.06 -23.03
C GLN A 51 22.94 20.67 -21.64
N SER A 52 24.25 20.65 -21.45
CA SER A 52 24.85 20.52 -20.13
C SER A 52 24.28 21.63 -19.24
N TRP A 53 23.72 21.22 -18.10
CA TRP A 53 23.28 22.13 -17.05
C TRP A 53 24.53 22.73 -16.39
N GLU A 54 25.16 23.70 -17.06
CA GLU A 54 26.16 24.55 -16.43
C GLU A 54 25.42 25.57 -15.58
N GLY A 55 25.53 25.39 -14.26
CA GLY A 55 24.87 26.22 -13.26
C GLY A 55 25.25 27.69 -13.40
N GLY A 56 24.31 28.49 -13.88
CA GLY A 56 24.33 29.94 -13.68
C GLY A 56 24.22 30.22 -12.18
N SER A 57 25.25 30.84 -11.61
CA SER A 57 25.34 31.29 -10.22
C SER A 57 24.13 32.18 -9.83
N ALA A 58 23.07 31.56 -9.33
CA ALA A 58 22.04 32.24 -8.54
C ALA A 58 22.41 32.10 -7.06
N ARG A 59 22.61 33.24 -6.41
CA ARG A 59 22.99 33.35 -4.99
C ARG A 59 22.03 32.55 -4.10
N ALA A 60 22.55 31.52 -3.45
CA ALA A 60 21.84 30.78 -2.41
C ALA A 60 21.62 31.68 -1.18
N GLY A 61 20.36 32.04 -0.93
CA GLY A 61 19.92 32.45 0.39
C GLY A 61 19.93 31.23 1.31
N LYS A 62 20.56 31.35 2.48
CA LYS A 62 20.57 30.35 3.55
C LYS A 62 19.12 30.00 3.93
N VAL A 63 18.77 28.72 3.83
CA VAL A 63 17.60 28.15 4.50
C VAL A 63 18.14 27.06 5.43
N ASP A 64 18.07 27.31 6.73
CA ASP A 64 18.35 26.30 7.76
C ASP A 64 17.11 25.39 7.88
N GLY A 65 17.29 24.08 7.69
CA GLY A 65 16.24 23.07 7.88
C GLY A 65 16.59 21.75 7.20
N ASP A 66 16.94 20.74 8.02
CA ASP A 66 17.10 19.35 7.62
C ASP A 66 15.77 18.80 7.07
N ALA A 67 15.77 18.33 5.82
CA ALA A 67 14.71 17.53 5.25
C ALA A 67 15.32 16.31 4.55
N ASP A 68 15.26 15.22 5.30
CA ASP A 68 15.50 13.84 4.92
C ASP A 68 14.56 13.40 3.78
N GLY A 69 15.00 12.42 2.98
CA GLY A 69 14.37 12.03 1.72
C GLY A 69 12.93 11.51 1.85
N ASP A 70 12.04 12.02 1.00
CA ASP A 70 10.89 11.30 0.42
C ASP A 70 10.17 12.18 -0.63
N LEU A 71 10.64 12.14 -1.89
CA LEU A 71 10.02 12.85 -3.02
C LEU A 71 8.88 12.06 -3.69
N LEU A 72 7.96 11.49 -2.89
CA LEU A 72 6.77 10.80 -3.43
C LEU A 72 5.46 11.03 -2.65
N ALA A 73 5.33 12.14 -1.92
CA ALA A 73 4.06 12.47 -1.25
C ALA A 73 3.75 13.99 -1.11
N ALA A 74 4.07 14.80 -2.11
CA ALA A 74 3.65 16.21 -2.16
C ALA A 74 2.93 16.55 -3.48
N GLY A 75 1.86 15.81 -3.77
CA GLY A 75 0.80 16.32 -4.65
C GLY A 75 0.09 17.44 -3.90
N SER A 76 0.24 18.67 -4.39
CA SER A 76 -0.32 19.93 -3.86
C SER A 76 0.08 20.23 -2.42
N LEU A 77 1.21 20.94 -2.24
CA LEU A 77 1.40 22.07 -1.32
C LEU A 77 2.89 22.45 -1.33
N GLY A 78 3.19 23.71 -1.67
CA GLY A 78 4.48 24.33 -1.32
C GLY A 78 5.62 24.29 -2.34
N MET A 79 5.40 24.66 -3.60
CA MET A 79 6.52 25.01 -4.51
C MET A 79 7.07 26.43 -4.27
N GLY A 80 6.84 27.04 -3.10
CA GLY A 80 7.43 28.34 -2.71
C GLY A 80 7.12 29.53 -3.65
N VAL A 81 6.24 29.37 -4.63
CA VAL A 81 5.75 30.44 -5.50
C VAL A 81 4.47 30.96 -4.86
N ASP A 82 4.50 32.21 -4.40
CA ASP A 82 3.30 32.87 -3.90
C ASP A 82 2.24 33.00 -5.02
N ASP A 83 0.97 33.12 -4.63
CA ASP A 83 -0.15 33.12 -5.57
C ASP A 83 -0.06 34.30 -6.58
N ASP A 84 0.60 35.39 -6.18
CA ASP A 84 0.85 36.56 -7.04
C ASP A 84 1.94 36.29 -8.09
N ALA A 85 3.02 35.60 -7.75
CA ALA A 85 4.06 35.17 -8.67
C ALA A 85 3.52 34.11 -9.64
N ARG A 86 2.65 33.21 -9.18
CA ARG A 86 1.93 32.26 -10.04
C ARG A 86 1.01 32.99 -11.01
N ALA A 87 0.24 33.97 -10.54
CA ALA A 87 -0.63 34.78 -11.38
C ALA A 87 0.17 35.61 -12.41
N ARG A 88 1.33 36.14 -12.02
CA ARG A 88 2.24 36.86 -12.94
C ARG A 88 2.85 35.94 -13.98
N LEU A 89 3.29 34.74 -13.63
CA LEU A 89 3.81 33.76 -14.58
C LEU A 89 2.75 33.31 -15.58
N LEU A 90 1.51 33.08 -15.12
CA LEU A 90 0.37 32.78 -16.00
C LEU A 90 0.03 33.98 -16.91
N ALA A 91 0.10 35.21 -16.40
CA ALA A 91 -0.11 36.42 -17.19
C ALA A 91 1.03 36.69 -18.18
N MET A 92 2.27 36.30 -17.87
CA MET A 92 3.41 36.38 -18.79
C MET A 92 3.33 35.33 -19.89
N ALA A 93 2.90 34.11 -19.55
CA ALA A 93 2.63 33.05 -20.53
C ALA A 93 1.47 33.43 -21.47
N ALA A 94 0.44 34.08 -20.95
CA ALA A 94 -0.68 34.61 -21.74
C ALA A 94 -0.31 35.81 -22.63
N ARG A 95 0.85 36.45 -22.40
CA ARG A 95 1.32 37.62 -23.18
C ARG A 95 2.41 37.31 -24.20
N GLN A 96 2.94 36.08 -24.22
CA GLN A 96 3.77 35.61 -25.34
C GLN A 96 2.89 35.02 -26.44
N GLU A 97 2.02 35.84 -27.01
CA GLU A 97 1.57 35.63 -28.39
C GLU A 97 2.70 36.09 -29.31
N GLY A 98 3.35 35.14 -29.99
CA GLY A 98 4.30 35.44 -31.05
C GLY A 98 5.76 35.21 -30.68
N VAL A 99 6.18 33.95 -30.64
CA VAL A 99 7.52 33.58 -31.11
C VAL A 99 7.33 32.60 -32.25
N GLY A 100 7.56 33.09 -33.47
CA GLY A 100 7.36 32.35 -34.71
C GLY A 100 8.23 31.09 -34.77
N GLY A 101 7.55 29.95 -34.84
CA GLY A 101 8.08 28.68 -35.31
C GLY A 101 7.00 28.04 -36.18
N SER A 102 7.31 27.84 -37.46
CA SER A 102 6.39 27.33 -38.49
C SER A 102 5.84 25.93 -38.15
N ALA A 103 4.68 25.88 -37.49
CA ALA A 103 3.60 24.90 -37.63
C ALA A 103 2.52 25.17 -36.58
N ALA A 104 2.00 26.40 -36.51
CA ALA A 104 0.74 26.65 -35.83
C ALA A 104 -0.37 26.13 -36.75
N VAL A 105 -0.80 24.89 -36.50
CA VAL A 105 -2.06 24.40 -37.05
C VAL A 105 -3.14 25.23 -36.35
N ASP A 106 -3.83 26.09 -37.09
CA ASP A 106 -5.08 26.72 -36.64
C ASP A 106 -5.99 25.62 -36.09
N VAL A 107 -6.19 25.59 -34.77
CA VAL A 107 -7.20 24.75 -34.14
C VAL A 107 -8.52 25.51 -34.32
N PRO A 108 -9.45 25.05 -35.16
CA PRO A 108 -10.73 25.73 -35.33
C PRO A 108 -11.47 25.74 -34.00
N ASP A 109 -12.28 26.77 -33.78
CA ASP A 109 -13.20 26.87 -32.64
C ASP A 109 -14.03 25.57 -32.54
N GLU A 110 -13.75 24.73 -31.54
CA GLU A 110 -14.28 23.35 -31.43
C GLU A 110 -15.77 23.29 -31.02
N GLN A 111 -16.46 24.43 -30.91
CA GLN A 111 -17.81 24.52 -30.35
C GLN A 111 -18.92 23.96 -31.27
N ASP A 112 -18.69 23.89 -32.58
CA ASP A 112 -19.64 23.37 -33.58
C ASP A 112 -19.25 22.01 -34.18
N ALA A 113 -18.20 21.35 -33.66
CA ALA A 113 -17.77 20.06 -34.21
C ALA A 113 -18.78 18.94 -33.88
N PRO A 114 -19.02 17.99 -34.81
CA PRO A 114 -19.89 16.84 -34.55
C PRO A 114 -19.44 16.07 -33.31
N ALA A 115 -20.39 15.72 -32.44
CA ALA A 115 -20.10 15.03 -31.17
C ALA A 115 -19.60 13.59 -31.36
N VAL A 116 -19.75 13.02 -32.55
CA VAL A 116 -19.28 11.68 -32.91
C VAL A 116 -18.16 11.80 -33.92
N SER A 117 -17.03 11.16 -33.63
CA SER A 117 -15.87 11.11 -34.52
C SER A 117 -15.60 9.66 -34.94
N VAL A 118 -15.50 9.44 -36.25
CA VAL A 118 -15.21 8.12 -36.83
C VAL A 118 -13.96 8.15 -37.70
N GLN A 119 -13.35 6.99 -37.88
CA GLN A 119 -12.23 6.78 -38.77
C GLN A 119 -12.59 5.66 -39.75
N ARG A 120 -12.40 5.90 -41.04
CA ARG A 120 -12.63 4.89 -42.08
C ARG A 120 -11.62 3.75 -41.95
N GLU A 121 -12.12 2.52 -41.98
CA GLU A 121 -11.34 1.28 -42.06
C GLU A 121 -11.77 0.45 -43.28
N GLU A 122 -11.03 -0.60 -43.59
CA GLU A 122 -11.28 -1.47 -44.75
C GLU A 122 -12.68 -2.10 -44.75
N THR A 123 -13.20 -2.43 -43.57
CA THR A 123 -14.45 -3.20 -43.39
C THR A 123 -15.60 -2.38 -42.82
N GLY A 124 -15.40 -1.08 -42.57
CA GLY A 124 -16.41 -0.19 -41.98
C GLY A 124 -15.80 1.03 -41.32
N TYR A 125 -16.47 1.55 -40.29
CA TYR A 125 -15.97 2.67 -39.49
C TYR A 125 -15.50 2.21 -38.10
N ALA A 126 -14.44 2.85 -37.61
CA ALA A 126 -14.02 2.79 -36.22
C ALA A 126 -14.48 4.06 -35.48
N LEU A 127 -15.16 3.89 -34.35
CA LEU A 127 -15.51 4.99 -33.45
C LEU A 127 -14.25 5.42 -32.68
N VAL A 128 -13.79 6.66 -32.92
CA VAL A 128 -12.55 7.21 -32.34
C VAL A 128 -12.79 8.32 -31.32
N GLY A 129 -13.98 8.91 -31.31
CA GLY A 129 -14.40 9.88 -30.30
C GLY A 129 -15.91 9.93 -30.16
N PHE A 130 -16.39 10.04 -28.93
CA PHE A 130 -17.81 10.16 -28.62
C PHE A 130 -17.97 11.17 -27.47
N ASP A 131 -18.29 12.43 -27.80
CA ASP A 131 -18.47 13.51 -26.82
C ASP A 131 -19.83 13.39 -26.13
N LEU A 132 -19.84 12.63 -25.03
CA LEU A 132 -21.02 12.46 -24.19
C LEU A 132 -21.46 13.76 -23.54
N ARG A 133 -20.57 14.74 -23.33
CA ARG A 133 -20.97 16.01 -22.69
C ARG A 133 -21.85 16.81 -23.63
N ALA A 134 -21.43 16.94 -24.90
CA ALA A 134 -22.23 17.62 -25.93
C ALA A 134 -23.58 16.92 -26.13
N LEU A 135 -23.58 15.58 -26.19
CA LEU A 135 -24.81 14.79 -26.35
C LEU A 135 -25.73 14.87 -25.11
N ALA A 136 -25.18 14.89 -23.90
CA ALA A 136 -25.92 15.04 -22.66
C ALA A 136 -26.53 16.44 -22.53
N GLN A 137 -25.79 17.48 -22.92
CA GLN A 137 -26.29 18.86 -22.99
C GLN A 137 -27.46 18.97 -23.98
N ALA A 138 -27.33 18.37 -25.17
CA ALA A 138 -28.41 18.34 -26.16
C ALA A 138 -29.64 17.56 -25.68
N ALA A 139 -29.44 16.50 -24.88
CA ALA A 139 -30.52 15.73 -24.27
C ALA A 139 -31.15 16.41 -23.04
N GLY A 140 -30.58 17.52 -22.55
CA GLY A 140 -31.08 18.26 -21.38
C GLY A 140 -30.89 17.55 -20.04
N ALA A 141 -30.02 16.54 -19.96
CA ALA A 141 -29.77 15.78 -18.74
C ALA A 141 -28.31 15.34 -18.63
N GLN A 142 -27.73 15.44 -17.43
CA GLN A 142 -26.32 15.10 -17.15
C GLN A 142 -26.17 13.76 -16.39
N SER A 143 -27.27 13.09 -16.06
CA SER A 143 -27.27 11.78 -15.39
C SER A 143 -28.52 10.98 -15.76
N GLY A 144 -28.52 9.68 -15.47
CA GLY A 144 -29.65 8.81 -15.78
C GLY A 144 -29.82 8.56 -17.29
N LEU A 145 -28.71 8.58 -18.04
CA LEU A 145 -28.75 8.52 -19.49
C LEU A 145 -28.60 7.09 -20.02
N ALA A 146 -29.38 6.77 -21.05
CA ALA A 146 -29.13 5.66 -21.94
C ALA A 146 -28.42 6.16 -23.20
N VAL A 147 -27.31 5.51 -23.55
CA VAL A 147 -26.47 5.81 -24.69
C VAL A 147 -26.49 4.61 -25.63
N VAL A 148 -26.97 4.80 -26.85
CA VAL A 148 -26.96 3.78 -27.90
C VAL A 148 -25.92 4.19 -28.94
N LEU A 149 -24.90 3.36 -29.16
CA LEU A 149 -23.88 3.70 -30.15
C LEU A 149 -24.42 3.53 -31.59
N PRO A 150 -23.94 4.35 -32.53
CA PRO A 150 -24.36 4.24 -33.93
C PRO A 150 -23.96 2.88 -34.50
N SER A 151 -24.92 2.22 -35.15
CA SER A 151 -24.70 0.98 -35.89
C SER A 151 -24.14 1.27 -37.28
N PHE A 152 -24.56 2.36 -37.91
CA PHE A 152 -24.18 2.74 -39.27
C PHE A 152 -23.88 4.24 -39.40
N VAL A 153 -22.99 4.58 -40.33
CA VAL A 153 -22.75 5.93 -40.84
C VAL A 153 -22.89 5.87 -42.36
N ASP A 154 -23.87 6.56 -42.93
CA ASP A 154 -24.22 6.48 -44.37
C ASP A 154 -24.36 5.03 -44.88
N GLY A 155 -25.00 4.17 -44.09
CA GLY A 155 -25.20 2.75 -44.42
C GLY A 155 -23.95 1.87 -44.25
N VAL A 156 -22.80 2.44 -43.88
CA VAL A 156 -21.57 1.69 -43.61
C VAL A 156 -21.49 1.33 -42.12
N PRO A 157 -21.24 0.06 -41.75
CA PRO A 157 -21.30 -0.37 -40.37
C PRO A 157 -20.16 0.20 -39.53
N VAL A 158 -20.45 0.51 -38.26
CA VAL A 158 -19.45 0.79 -37.24
C VAL A 158 -18.97 -0.55 -36.67
N VAL A 159 -17.73 -0.93 -36.98
CA VAL A 159 -17.18 -2.27 -36.71
C VAL A 159 -16.21 -2.29 -35.54
N ARG A 160 -15.70 -1.14 -35.09
CA ARG A 160 -14.71 -1.06 -34.01
C ARG A 160 -14.94 0.13 -33.10
N ILE A 161 -14.67 -0.04 -31.81
CA ILE A 161 -14.53 1.04 -30.83
C ILE A 161 -13.05 1.20 -30.50
N ALA A 162 -12.48 2.39 -30.69
CA ALA A 162 -11.07 2.64 -30.37
C ALA A 162 -10.82 2.80 -28.86
N PRO A 163 -9.60 2.51 -28.37
CA PRO A 163 -9.22 2.73 -26.96
C PRO A 163 -9.53 4.12 -26.40
N GLY A 164 -9.47 5.16 -27.24
CA GLY A 164 -9.72 6.55 -26.87
C GLY A 164 -11.13 7.06 -27.14
N ALA A 165 -12.06 6.21 -27.60
CA ALA A 165 -13.40 6.64 -28.02
C ALA A 165 -14.17 7.37 -26.91
N PHE A 166 -14.00 6.92 -25.66
CA PHE A 166 -14.57 7.54 -24.45
C PHE A 166 -13.47 8.13 -23.57
N ALA A 167 -12.50 8.84 -24.15
CA ALA A 167 -11.45 9.51 -23.38
C ALA A 167 -12.05 10.43 -22.30
N ARG A 168 -11.37 10.57 -21.15
CA ARG A 168 -11.85 11.35 -19.99
C ARG A 168 -12.41 12.73 -20.36
N ARG A 169 -11.74 13.44 -21.27
CA ARG A 169 -12.18 14.77 -21.73
C ARG A 169 -13.57 14.77 -22.37
N LEU A 170 -14.01 13.66 -22.97
CA LEU A 170 -15.26 13.53 -23.72
C LEU A 170 -16.44 13.07 -22.84
N VAL A 171 -16.17 12.48 -21.67
CA VAL A 171 -17.19 11.77 -20.88
C VAL A 171 -17.31 12.21 -19.43
N ARG A 172 -16.36 13.01 -18.94
CA ARG A 172 -16.33 13.46 -17.54
C ARG A 172 -17.57 14.29 -17.21
N GLY A 173 -18.20 13.98 -16.07
CA GLY A 173 -19.34 14.71 -15.52
C GLY A 173 -20.70 14.20 -15.97
N VAL A 174 -20.75 13.21 -16.86
CA VAL A 174 -21.99 12.68 -17.44
C VAL A 174 -22.29 11.31 -16.85
N GLY A 175 -23.37 11.12 -16.09
CA GLY A 175 -23.76 9.80 -15.57
C GLY A 175 -24.51 8.95 -16.60
N VAL A 176 -23.95 7.78 -16.96
CA VAL A 176 -24.59 6.84 -17.90
C VAL A 176 -25.14 5.63 -17.16
N ASP A 177 -26.45 5.42 -17.24
CA ASP A 177 -27.10 4.23 -16.69
C ASP A 177 -26.89 3.01 -17.58
N VAL A 178 -27.09 3.18 -18.89
CA VAL A 178 -27.01 2.08 -19.87
C VAL A 178 -26.25 2.53 -21.10
N LEU A 179 -25.19 1.79 -21.47
CA LEU A 179 -24.53 1.89 -22.77
C LEU A 179 -24.90 0.65 -23.60
N VAL A 180 -25.39 0.85 -24.82
CA VAL A 180 -25.71 -0.22 -25.77
C VAL A 180 -24.69 -0.21 -26.90
N VAL A 181 -23.88 -1.27 -26.97
CA VAL A 181 -22.98 -1.54 -28.08
C VAL A 181 -23.75 -2.36 -29.12
N PRO A 182 -23.92 -1.86 -30.36
CA PRO A 182 -24.74 -2.52 -31.39
C PRO A 182 -24.07 -3.77 -31.96
N ASP A 183 -24.86 -4.62 -32.61
CA ASP A 183 -24.43 -5.90 -33.19
C ASP A 183 -23.40 -5.75 -34.32
N THR A 184 -23.31 -4.57 -34.94
CA THR A 184 -22.32 -4.28 -35.98
C THR A 184 -20.89 -4.21 -35.44
N VAL A 185 -20.72 -3.91 -34.15
CA VAL A 185 -19.40 -3.73 -33.54
C VAL A 185 -18.76 -5.09 -33.32
N GLN A 186 -17.59 -5.28 -33.91
CA GLN A 186 -16.84 -6.53 -33.86
C GLN A 186 -15.69 -6.49 -32.87
N ARG A 187 -15.09 -5.30 -32.65
CA ARG A 187 -13.89 -5.15 -31.81
C ARG A 187 -13.99 -3.94 -30.88
N ILE A 188 -13.56 -4.11 -29.63
CA ILE A 188 -13.49 -3.04 -28.63
C ILE A 188 -12.03 -2.90 -28.20
N GLY A 189 -11.45 -1.72 -28.40
CA GLY A 189 -10.08 -1.42 -28.03
C GLY A 189 -9.86 -1.51 -26.52
N ALA A 190 -8.66 -1.89 -26.09
CA ALA A 190 -8.29 -1.95 -24.69
C ALA A 190 -8.55 -0.60 -24.00
N GLY A 191 -9.19 -0.64 -22.82
CA GLY A 191 -9.50 0.55 -22.03
C GLY A 191 -10.54 1.51 -22.62
N ALA A 192 -11.21 1.15 -23.73
CA ALA A 192 -12.24 1.98 -24.35
C ALA A 192 -13.30 2.47 -23.35
N PHE A 193 -13.68 1.66 -22.36
CA PHE A 193 -14.67 2.00 -21.34
C PHE A 193 -14.08 2.34 -19.97
N SER A 194 -12.75 2.50 -19.83
CA SER A 194 -12.10 2.71 -18.53
C SER A 194 -12.43 4.07 -17.92
N ALA A 195 -12.66 5.10 -18.73
CA ALA A 195 -13.03 6.44 -18.29
C ALA A 195 -14.55 6.69 -18.29
N LEU A 196 -15.32 5.78 -18.87
CA LEU A 196 -16.77 5.91 -18.99
C LEU A 196 -17.41 5.73 -17.60
N PRO A 197 -18.21 6.67 -17.09
CA PRO A 197 -19.04 6.49 -15.89
C PRO A 197 -20.36 5.75 -16.23
N GLY A 198 -20.25 4.56 -16.83
CA GLY A 198 -21.37 3.69 -17.21
C GLY A 198 -21.67 2.60 -16.19
N ARG A 199 -22.93 2.52 -15.71
CA ARG A 199 -23.42 1.52 -14.75
C ARG A 199 -23.71 0.16 -15.39
N HIS A 200 -24.35 0.14 -16.55
CA HIS A 200 -24.65 -1.07 -17.30
C HIS A 200 -24.14 -0.95 -18.74
N ILE A 201 -23.47 -1.99 -19.25
CA ILE A 201 -22.97 -2.03 -20.62
C ILE A 201 -23.49 -3.29 -21.30
N HIS A 202 -24.27 -3.12 -22.36
CA HIS A 202 -24.74 -4.21 -23.21
C HIS A 202 -23.80 -4.42 -24.40
N LEU A 203 -23.41 -5.66 -24.65
CA LEU A 203 -22.61 -6.07 -25.81
C LEU A 203 -23.49 -6.79 -26.84
N GLY A 204 -23.53 -6.25 -28.06
CA GLY A 204 -24.22 -6.85 -29.19
C GLY A 204 -23.61 -8.17 -29.68
N ALA A 205 -24.32 -8.86 -30.58
CA ALA A 205 -23.99 -10.19 -31.08
C ALA A 205 -22.65 -10.26 -31.84
N GLY A 206 -22.28 -9.23 -32.59
CA GLY A 206 -21.06 -9.24 -33.41
C GLY A 206 -19.74 -9.07 -32.64
N VAL A 207 -19.79 -8.71 -31.36
CA VAL A 207 -18.59 -8.42 -30.56
C VAL A 207 -17.81 -9.71 -30.34
N ARG A 208 -16.64 -9.81 -30.97
CA ARG A 208 -15.77 -11.01 -30.93
C ARG A 208 -14.42 -10.79 -30.27
N ALA A 209 -14.00 -9.54 -30.12
CA ALA A 209 -12.75 -9.20 -29.45
C ALA A 209 -12.87 -7.92 -28.62
N GLY A 210 -12.85 -8.06 -27.29
CA GLY A 210 -12.68 -6.97 -26.35
C GLY A 210 -11.26 -6.95 -25.77
N GLY A 211 -10.52 -5.87 -25.97
CA GLY A 211 -9.29 -5.62 -25.23
C GLY A 211 -9.58 -5.44 -23.73
N ALA A 212 -8.55 -5.54 -22.89
CA ALA A 212 -8.70 -5.44 -21.44
C ALA A 212 -9.43 -4.15 -21.02
N GLN A 213 -10.52 -4.27 -20.26
CA GLN A 213 -11.35 -3.14 -19.82
C GLN A 213 -11.20 -2.94 -18.31
N ALA A 214 -10.08 -2.36 -17.88
CA ALA A 214 -9.92 -1.99 -16.49
C ALA A 214 -11.03 -1.01 -16.08
N CYS A 215 -11.65 -1.25 -14.92
CA CYS A 215 -12.66 -0.38 -14.36
C CYS A 215 -12.18 0.11 -12.99
N ASP A 216 -12.06 1.42 -12.82
CA ASP A 216 -11.88 2.07 -11.53
C ASP A 216 -13.15 2.83 -11.20
N LEU A 217 -13.94 2.30 -10.27
CA LEU A 217 -15.22 2.88 -9.88
C LEU A 217 -15.05 4.29 -9.27
N SER A 218 -13.93 4.53 -8.58
CA SER A 218 -13.64 5.81 -7.95
C SER A 218 -12.94 6.80 -8.87
N GLY A 219 -12.25 6.31 -9.91
CA GLY A 219 -11.47 7.09 -10.85
C GLY A 219 -12.26 7.73 -11.99
N VAL A 220 -13.58 7.47 -12.06
CA VAL A 220 -14.51 8.08 -13.03
C VAL A 220 -15.33 9.20 -12.38
N THR A 221 -15.86 10.11 -13.20
CA THR A 221 -16.71 11.22 -12.72
C THR A 221 -18.00 11.26 -13.53
N PRO A 222 -19.18 11.11 -12.90
CA PRO A 222 -19.37 10.81 -11.47
C PRO A 222 -18.81 9.43 -11.08
N PRO A 223 -18.40 9.22 -9.81
CA PRO A 223 -17.90 7.93 -9.35
C PRO A 223 -19.00 6.87 -9.46
N LEU A 224 -18.61 5.67 -9.88
CA LEU A 224 -19.53 4.55 -10.02
C LEU A 224 -19.66 3.79 -8.70
N GLU A 225 -20.86 3.24 -8.52
CA GLU A 225 -21.25 2.47 -7.34
C GLU A 225 -21.18 0.97 -7.68
N ARG A 226 -21.45 0.66 -8.95
CA ARG A 226 -21.41 -0.66 -9.56
C ARG A 226 -21.15 -0.53 -11.07
N ARG A 227 -20.68 -1.62 -11.66
CA ARG A 227 -20.67 -1.82 -13.11
C ARG A 227 -21.13 -3.24 -13.43
N THR A 228 -22.00 -3.37 -14.42
CA THR A 228 -22.53 -4.66 -14.87
C THR A 228 -22.52 -4.73 -16.38
N TYR A 229 -22.48 -5.96 -16.91
CA TYR A 229 -22.56 -6.26 -18.32
C TYR A 229 -23.78 -7.12 -18.62
N SER A 230 -24.35 -6.94 -19.80
CA SER A 230 -25.20 -7.92 -20.46
C SER A 230 -24.64 -8.20 -21.85
N VAL A 231 -24.92 -9.39 -22.38
CA VAL A 231 -24.49 -9.79 -23.72
C VAL A 231 -25.70 -10.31 -24.48
N SER A 232 -25.78 -10.03 -25.78
CA SER A 232 -26.79 -10.62 -26.65
C SER A 232 -26.74 -12.14 -26.60
N GLY A 233 -27.91 -12.79 -26.59
CA GLY A 233 -28.01 -14.26 -26.58
C GLY A 233 -27.45 -14.93 -27.85
N GLU A 234 -27.25 -14.15 -28.91
CA GLU A 234 -26.65 -14.60 -30.18
C GLU A 234 -25.13 -14.39 -30.24
N ASN A 235 -24.51 -13.86 -29.18
CA ASN A 235 -23.06 -13.66 -29.17
C ASN A 235 -22.32 -15.00 -28.97
N GLU A 236 -21.50 -15.38 -29.93
CA GLU A 236 -20.77 -16.66 -29.93
C GLU A 236 -19.48 -16.64 -29.07
N HIS A 237 -19.05 -15.48 -28.58
CA HIS A 237 -17.73 -15.28 -27.95
C HIS A 237 -17.78 -14.88 -26.48
N TYR A 238 -18.87 -14.25 -26.04
CA TYR A 238 -19.05 -13.75 -24.68
C TYR A 238 -20.41 -14.12 -24.12
N GLN A 239 -20.48 -14.21 -22.80
CA GLN A 239 -21.73 -14.32 -22.07
C GLN A 239 -21.69 -13.45 -20.82
N ALA A 240 -22.86 -13.11 -20.28
CA ALA A 240 -22.98 -12.44 -19.00
C ALA A 240 -23.66 -13.33 -17.97
N GLN A 241 -23.10 -13.40 -16.77
CA GLN A 241 -23.66 -14.10 -15.62
C GLN A 241 -23.63 -13.17 -14.42
N ASP A 242 -24.79 -12.89 -13.82
CA ASP A 242 -24.94 -11.99 -12.66
C ASP A 242 -24.28 -10.61 -12.87
N GLY A 243 -24.31 -10.11 -14.10
CA GLY A 243 -23.68 -8.85 -14.51
C GLY A 243 -22.16 -8.92 -14.73
N SER A 244 -21.52 -10.06 -14.46
CA SER A 244 -20.12 -10.33 -14.78
C SER A 244 -19.98 -10.76 -16.23
N LEU A 245 -18.85 -10.45 -16.86
CA LEU A 245 -18.54 -10.80 -18.25
C LEU A 245 -17.59 -12.00 -18.30
N LEU A 246 -17.99 -13.03 -19.02
CA LEU A 246 -17.21 -14.25 -19.25
C LEU A 246 -17.04 -14.51 -20.76
N SER A 247 -16.08 -15.35 -21.12
CA SER A 247 -16.06 -16.00 -22.44
C SER A 247 -17.29 -16.88 -22.63
N ALA A 248 -17.70 -17.12 -23.88
CA ALA A 248 -18.87 -17.93 -24.20
C ALA A 248 -18.83 -19.36 -23.65
N ASP A 249 -17.63 -19.93 -23.47
CA ASP A 249 -17.44 -21.24 -22.83
C ASP A 249 -17.48 -21.20 -21.29
N GLY A 250 -17.59 -20.01 -20.69
CA GLY A 250 -17.56 -19.79 -19.24
C GLY A 250 -16.18 -19.96 -18.59
N LYS A 251 -15.13 -20.27 -19.36
CA LYS A 251 -13.81 -20.62 -18.80
C LYS A 251 -12.97 -19.42 -18.41
N MET A 252 -13.20 -18.25 -19.02
CA MET A 252 -12.44 -17.04 -18.77
C MET A 252 -13.32 -15.93 -18.19
N LEU A 253 -13.02 -15.53 -16.95
CA LEU A 253 -13.63 -14.36 -16.32
C LEU A 253 -12.92 -13.09 -16.79
N LEU A 254 -13.63 -12.25 -17.55
CA LEU A 254 -13.11 -11.02 -18.16
C LEU A 254 -13.40 -9.79 -17.30
N PHE A 255 -14.54 -9.79 -16.61
CA PHE A 255 -14.95 -8.74 -15.68
C PHE A 255 -15.88 -9.33 -14.61
N CYS A 256 -15.57 -9.06 -13.35
CA CYS A 256 -16.34 -9.46 -12.17
C CYS A 256 -17.12 -8.24 -11.67
N ALA A 257 -18.44 -8.31 -11.69
CA ALA A 257 -19.31 -7.19 -11.35
C ALA A 257 -19.19 -6.79 -9.86
N PRO A 258 -18.79 -5.55 -9.53
CA PRO A 258 -18.87 -5.01 -8.17
C PRO A 258 -20.32 -4.59 -7.83
N PRO A 259 -20.65 -4.42 -6.53
CA PRO A 259 -19.79 -4.58 -5.35
C PRO A 259 -19.53 -6.04 -4.98
N TYR A 260 -18.41 -6.29 -4.31
CA TYR A 260 -18.02 -7.63 -3.85
C TYR A 260 -18.48 -7.89 -2.43
N GLU A 261 -18.99 -9.09 -2.18
CA GLU A 261 -19.23 -9.57 -0.82
C GLU A 261 -17.91 -9.85 -0.09
N GLU A 262 -17.94 -9.85 1.24
CA GLU A 262 -16.73 -10.14 2.04
C GLU A 262 -16.20 -11.56 1.80
N ARG A 263 -17.11 -12.49 1.50
CA ARG A 263 -16.80 -13.84 1.02
C ARG A 263 -17.37 -13.97 -0.38
N TYR A 264 -16.49 -14.08 -1.37
CA TYR A 264 -16.90 -14.14 -2.76
C TYR A 264 -16.59 -15.52 -3.35
N ALA A 265 -17.57 -16.15 -3.98
CA ALA A 265 -17.37 -17.36 -4.76
C ALA A 265 -17.18 -16.98 -6.24
N LEU A 266 -16.07 -17.41 -6.84
CA LEU A 266 -15.89 -17.27 -8.28
C LEU A 266 -16.92 -18.15 -9.02
N PRO A 267 -17.40 -17.73 -10.21
CA PRO A 267 -18.33 -18.54 -10.99
C PRO A 267 -17.77 -19.94 -11.30
N ASP A 268 -18.66 -20.93 -11.27
CA ASP A 268 -18.31 -22.32 -11.60
C ASP A 268 -17.82 -22.42 -13.06
N GLY A 269 -16.87 -23.33 -13.31
CA GLY A 269 -16.29 -23.55 -14.64
C GLY A 269 -15.17 -22.58 -15.03
N VAL A 270 -14.95 -21.49 -14.27
CA VAL A 270 -13.86 -20.55 -14.55
C VAL A 270 -12.49 -21.22 -14.34
N GLU A 271 -11.71 -21.31 -15.42
CA GLU A 271 -10.33 -21.81 -15.42
C GLU A 271 -9.33 -20.64 -15.31
N VAL A 272 -9.65 -19.48 -15.89
CA VAL A 272 -8.76 -18.31 -15.97
C VAL A 272 -9.46 -17.02 -15.57
N VAL A 273 -8.87 -16.29 -14.63
CA VAL A 273 -9.26 -14.90 -14.31
C VAL A 273 -8.35 -13.93 -15.05
N GLY A 274 -8.95 -13.06 -15.88
CA GLY A 274 -8.24 -12.05 -16.66
C GLY A 274 -7.54 -10.97 -15.82
N GLU A 275 -6.61 -10.23 -16.41
CA GLU A 275 -5.79 -9.22 -15.71
C GLU A 275 -6.60 -8.04 -15.17
N THR A 276 -7.67 -7.66 -15.89
CA THR A 276 -8.58 -6.57 -15.53
C THR A 276 -9.91 -7.06 -15.01
N ALA A 277 -10.00 -8.33 -14.59
CA ALA A 277 -11.26 -8.93 -14.17
C ALA A 277 -11.85 -8.26 -12.92
N PHE A 278 -11.01 -7.80 -12.00
CA PHE A 278 -11.46 -7.17 -10.76
C PHE A 278 -11.41 -5.65 -10.85
N ALA A 279 -12.53 -5.01 -10.51
CA ALA A 279 -12.65 -3.56 -10.49
C ALA A 279 -11.80 -2.95 -9.36
N GLN A 280 -11.28 -1.76 -9.62
CA GLN A 280 -10.60 -0.90 -8.65
C GLN A 280 -11.58 0.12 -8.06
N GLY A 281 -11.16 0.83 -7.01
CA GLY A 281 -12.00 1.85 -6.37
C GLY A 281 -13.17 1.28 -5.56
N CYS A 282 -13.21 -0.04 -5.35
CA CYS A 282 -14.16 -0.74 -4.47
C CYS A 282 -13.43 -1.65 -3.49
N GLU A 283 -14.16 -2.09 -2.46
CA GLU A 283 -13.59 -2.95 -1.43
C GLU A 283 -13.44 -4.40 -1.95
N PRO A 284 -12.23 -4.98 -1.92
CA PRO A 284 -12.03 -6.36 -2.34
C PRO A 284 -12.62 -7.34 -1.30
N PRO A 285 -12.96 -8.57 -1.72
CA PRO A 285 -13.35 -9.63 -0.79
C PRO A 285 -12.21 -9.97 0.17
N HIS A 286 -12.56 -10.40 1.38
CA HIS A 286 -11.60 -10.93 2.35
C HIS A 286 -11.29 -12.40 2.10
N VAL A 287 -12.29 -13.17 1.67
CA VAL A 287 -12.18 -14.60 1.37
C VAL A 287 -12.73 -14.85 -0.03
N VAL A 288 -11.99 -15.62 -0.83
CA VAL A 288 -12.36 -15.98 -2.20
C VAL A 288 -12.44 -17.49 -2.31
N SER A 289 -13.60 -18.03 -2.66
CA SER A 289 -13.76 -19.45 -2.98
C SER A 289 -13.48 -19.65 -4.47
N ALA A 290 -12.46 -20.45 -4.78
CA ALA A 290 -12.08 -20.79 -6.13
C ALA A 290 -12.76 -22.09 -6.60
N PRO A 291 -13.21 -22.19 -7.86
CA PRO A 291 -13.70 -23.44 -8.42
C PRO A 291 -12.54 -24.44 -8.58
N ALA A 292 -12.87 -25.74 -8.57
CA ALA A 292 -11.86 -26.81 -8.67
C ALA A 292 -11.06 -26.76 -9.98
N CYS A 293 -11.65 -26.25 -11.06
CA CYS A 293 -11.03 -26.11 -12.37
C CYS A 293 -10.13 -24.87 -12.51
N LEU A 294 -9.99 -24.03 -11.48
CA LEU A 294 -9.19 -22.81 -11.56
C LEU A 294 -7.71 -23.15 -11.81
N GLN A 295 -7.16 -22.63 -12.91
CA GLN A 295 -5.78 -22.84 -13.32
C GLN A 295 -4.94 -21.57 -13.15
N HIS A 296 -5.52 -20.39 -13.39
CA HIS A 296 -4.75 -19.15 -13.41
C HIS A 296 -5.54 -17.90 -13.00
N VAL A 297 -4.93 -17.05 -12.17
CA VAL A 297 -5.46 -15.74 -11.80
C VAL A 297 -4.45 -14.67 -12.20
N ARG A 298 -4.73 -13.92 -13.27
CA ARG A 298 -3.84 -12.84 -13.76
C ARG A 298 -4.02 -11.55 -12.95
N ALA A 299 -5.26 -11.26 -12.57
CA ALA A 299 -5.59 -10.15 -11.69
C ALA A 299 -4.81 -10.22 -10.36
N LYS A 300 -4.32 -9.07 -9.90
CA LYS A 300 -3.55 -8.89 -8.64
C LYS A 300 -4.32 -8.12 -7.58
N GLN A 301 -5.47 -7.56 -7.94
CA GLN A 301 -6.28 -6.68 -7.11
C GLN A 301 -6.75 -7.38 -5.81
N TRP A 302 -6.85 -8.72 -5.82
CA TRP A 302 -7.27 -9.55 -4.69
C TRP A 302 -6.12 -10.39 -4.09
N ASP A 303 -4.85 -9.99 -4.27
CA ASP A 303 -3.70 -10.71 -3.71
C ASP A 303 -3.66 -10.68 -2.17
N ALA A 304 -4.34 -9.70 -1.57
CA ALA A 304 -4.54 -9.59 -0.13
C ALA A 304 -5.77 -10.39 0.38
N ALA A 305 -6.53 -11.07 -0.47
CA ALA A 305 -7.60 -11.96 -0.01
C ALA A 305 -7.02 -13.32 0.44
N LEU A 306 -7.76 -14.04 1.29
CA LEU A 306 -7.53 -15.47 1.52
C LEU A 306 -8.25 -16.25 0.42
N TRP A 307 -7.50 -17.04 -0.34
CA TRP A 307 -8.08 -17.91 -1.38
C TRP A 307 -8.31 -19.32 -0.84
N MET A 308 -9.56 -19.75 -0.83
CA MET A 308 -9.96 -21.13 -0.55
C MET A 308 -9.93 -21.90 -1.86
N CYS A 309 -8.93 -22.78 -2.02
CA CYS A 309 -8.76 -23.56 -3.23
C CYS A 309 -8.98 -25.05 -2.93
N PRO A 310 -9.88 -25.74 -3.66
CA PRO A 310 -10.02 -27.18 -3.56
C PRO A 310 -8.70 -27.94 -3.80
N VAL A 311 -8.60 -29.14 -3.22
CA VAL A 311 -7.42 -30.00 -3.41
C VAL A 311 -7.26 -30.33 -4.90
N GLY A 312 -6.04 -30.18 -5.42
CA GLY A 312 -5.73 -30.43 -6.84
C GLY A 312 -5.93 -29.23 -7.77
N CYS A 313 -6.41 -28.08 -7.27
CA CYS A 313 -6.51 -26.84 -8.04
C CYS A 313 -5.11 -26.31 -8.46
N ASP A 314 -4.83 -26.25 -9.76
CA ASP A 314 -3.55 -25.74 -10.31
C ASP A 314 -3.32 -24.26 -9.98
N GLY A 315 -4.40 -23.48 -9.91
CA GLY A 315 -4.38 -22.07 -9.53
C GLY A 315 -3.74 -21.83 -8.16
N ALA A 316 -3.96 -22.74 -7.20
CA ALA A 316 -3.43 -22.65 -5.84
C ALA A 316 -1.89 -22.54 -5.81
N ARG A 317 -1.20 -23.32 -6.64
CA ARG A 317 0.28 -23.31 -6.70
C ARG A 317 0.81 -21.97 -7.23
N ARG A 318 0.15 -21.41 -8.24
CA ARG A 318 0.55 -20.13 -8.85
C ARG A 318 0.28 -18.96 -7.92
N LEU A 319 -0.86 -18.96 -7.24
CA LEU A 319 -1.20 -17.97 -6.22
C LEU A 319 -0.17 -17.97 -5.08
N ARG A 320 0.21 -19.15 -4.56
CA ARG A 320 1.26 -19.25 -3.53
C ARG A 320 2.62 -18.70 -3.98
N ARG A 321 3.05 -18.95 -5.23
CA ARG A 321 4.29 -18.38 -5.78
C ARG A 321 4.26 -16.85 -5.88
N ARG A 322 3.07 -16.26 -6.00
CA ARG A 322 2.86 -14.80 -5.97
C ARG A 322 2.77 -14.25 -4.53
N GLY A 323 2.86 -15.09 -3.51
CA GLY A 323 2.72 -14.69 -2.10
C GLY A 323 1.28 -14.52 -1.63
N VAL A 324 0.30 -14.99 -2.41
CA VAL A 324 -1.13 -14.96 -2.03
C VAL A 324 -1.41 -16.05 -1.00
N ARG A 325 -2.19 -15.71 0.03
CA ARG A 325 -2.62 -16.66 1.06
C ARG A 325 -3.61 -17.66 0.48
N VAL A 326 -3.31 -18.95 0.60
CA VAL A 326 -4.15 -20.03 0.06
C VAL A 326 -4.35 -21.13 1.09
N CYS A 327 -5.61 -21.47 1.38
CA CYS A 327 -6.00 -22.58 2.24
C CYS A 327 -6.87 -23.60 1.50
N GLY A 328 -7.00 -24.81 2.08
CA GLY A 328 -7.95 -25.82 1.62
C GLY A 328 -9.39 -25.52 2.05
N PRO A 329 -10.37 -26.28 1.54
CA PRO A 329 -11.79 -26.11 1.90
C PRO A 329 -12.07 -26.41 3.38
N ASP A 330 -11.26 -27.27 4.02
CA ASP A 330 -11.42 -27.68 5.42
C ASP A 330 -10.78 -26.71 6.42
N ALA A 331 -10.34 -25.53 5.96
CA ALA A 331 -9.74 -24.53 6.82
C ALA A 331 -10.74 -24.05 7.88
N ILE A 332 -10.26 -23.94 9.11
CA ILE A 332 -11.05 -23.56 10.28
C ILE A 332 -10.86 -22.08 10.54
N GLU A 333 -11.96 -21.35 10.64
CA GLU A 333 -11.97 -19.98 11.12
C GLU A 333 -12.20 -19.96 12.65
N ALA A 334 -11.32 -19.28 13.37
CA ALA A 334 -11.42 -19.06 14.82
C ALA A 334 -10.78 -17.71 15.19
N ASP A 335 -11.46 -16.90 16.00
CA ASP A 335 -10.99 -15.58 16.48
C ASP A 335 -10.48 -14.64 15.35
N GLY A 336 -11.16 -14.67 14.21
CA GLY A 336 -10.80 -13.88 13.02
C GLY A 336 -9.56 -14.40 12.28
N CYS A 337 -8.97 -15.51 12.72
CA CYS A 337 -7.87 -16.20 12.08
C CYS A 337 -8.36 -17.44 11.32
N TRP A 338 -7.59 -17.86 10.31
CA TRP A 338 -7.83 -19.03 9.48
C TRP A 338 -6.69 -20.02 9.62
N PHE A 339 -7.05 -21.27 9.91
CA PHE A 339 -6.13 -22.35 10.21
C PHE A 339 -6.35 -23.54 9.27
N ASP A 340 -5.31 -24.02 8.61
CA ASP A 340 -5.33 -25.32 7.90
C ASP A 340 -4.81 -26.38 8.89
N CYS A 341 -5.66 -27.32 9.27
CA CYS A 341 -5.33 -28.36 10.26
C CYS A 341 -5.18 -29.71 9.55
N ARG A 342 -3.99 -30.29 9.62
CA ARG A 342 -3.67 -31.61 9.02
C ARG A 342 -2.84 -32.43 9.98
N ASP A 343 -3.18 -33.71 10.12
CA ASP A 343 -2.41 -34.69 10.90
C ASP A 343 -2.11 -34.24 12.35
N GLY A 344 -3.05 -33.55 12.99
CA GLY A 344 -2.90 -33.05 14.37
C GLY A 344 -2.04 -31.78 14.51
N ALA A 345 -1.58 -31.19 13.40
CA ALA A 345 -0.88 -29.91 13.38
C ALA A 345 -1.74 -28.82 12.71
N ALA A 346 -1.78 -27.64 13.32
CA ALA A 346 -2.43 -26.46 12.77
C ALA A 346 -1.38 -25.52 12.15
N LEU A 347 -1.72 -24.97 10.98
CA LEU A 347 -0.99 -23.93 10.27
C LEU A 347 -1.87 -22.68 10.21
N LEU A 348 -1.39 -21.56 10.77
CA LEU A 348 -2.06 -20.27 10.59
C LEU A 348 -1.85 -19.78 9.15
N VAL A 349 -2.92 -19.68 8.35
CA VAL A 349 -2.85 -19.25 6.94
C VAL A 349 -3.20 -17.78 6.77
N ALA A 350 -4.12 -17.26 7.58
CA ALA A 350 -4.44 -15.84 7.62
C ALA A 350 -4.80 -15.44 9.06
N GLY A 351 -4.23 -14.36 9.55
CA GLY A 351 -4.64 -13.69 10.77
C GLY A 351 -5.84 -12.78 10.52
N PRO A 352 -6.21 -11.97 11.52
CA PRO A 352 -7.35 -11.08 11.41
C PRO A 352 -7.16 -10.07 10.28
N GLN A 353 -8.27 -9.48 9.84
CA GLN A 353 -8.20 -8.41 8.85
C GLN A 353 -7.72 -7.10 9.50
N PRO A 354 -6.93 -6.27 8.78
CA PRO A 354 -6.60 -4.95 9.26
C PRO A 354 -7.89 -4.15 9.54
N PRO A 355 -7.97 -3.40 10.65
CA PRO A 355 -9.09 -2.51 10.85
C PRO A 355 -9.14 -1.48 9.71
N LYS A 356 -10.33 -1.23 9.19
CA LYS A 356 -10.53 -0.23 8.14
C LYS A 356 -10.15 1.15 8.70
N SER A 357 -9.33 1.91 7.97
CA SER A 357 -9.06 3.30 8.31
C SER A 357 -10.37 4.10 8.36
N ALA A 358 -10.41 5.21 9.10
CA ALA A 358 -11.59 6.08 9.13
C ALA A 358 -12.04 6.46 7.71
N SER A 359 -11.11 6.88 6.85
CA SER A 359 -11.37 7.21 5.44
C SER A 359 -11.93 6.03 4.65
N LYS A 360 -11.38 4.82 4.82
CA LYS A 360 -11.87 3.62 4.13
C LYS A 360 -13.25 3.21 4.63
N ARG A 361 -13.55 3.42 5.92
CA ARG A 361 -14.89 3.21 6.50
C ARG A 361 -15.91 4.16 5.88
N PHE A 362 -15.63 5.46 5.87
CA PHE A 362 -16.51 6.44 5.22
C PHE A 362 -16.72 6.13 3.74
N ALA A 363 -15.65 5.80 3.00
CA ALA A 363 -15.75 5.43 1.60
C ALA A 363 -16.60 4.15 1.40
N SER A 364 -16.41 3.12 2.23
CA SER A 364 -17.18 1.87 2.15
C SER A 364 -18.66 2.07 2.47
N VAL A 365 -18.99 2.88 3.49
CA VAL A 365 -20.36 3.20 3.86
C VAL A 365 -21.02 4.03 2.76
N ALA A 366 -20.32 5.04 2.23
CA ALA A 366 -20.82 5.86 1.13
C ALA A 366 -21.05 5.02 -0.14
N ALA A 367 -20.12 4.12 -0.50
CA ALA A 367 -20.27 3.22 -1.64
C ALA A 367 -21.44 2.23 -1.47
N ARG A 368 -21.59 1.63 -0.28
CA ARG A 368 -22.72 0.72 0.04
C ARG A 368 -24.06 1.46 0.06
N ALA A 369 -24.15 2.64 0.65
CA ALA A 369 -25.37 3.45 0.67
C ALA A 369 -25.81 3.86 -0.73
N ARG A 370 -24.84 4.25 -1.56
CA ARG A 370 -25.01 4.52 -2.99
C ARG A 370 -25.52 3.30 -3.78
N ALA A 371 -24.88 2.14 -3.59
CA ALA A 371 -25.30 0.90 -4.22
C ALA A 371 -26.71 0.46 -3.78
N ALA A 372 -27.06 0.63 -2.50
CA ALA A 372 -28.37 0.32 -1.95
C ALA A 372 -29.46 1.26 -2.50
N ALA A 373 -29.18 2.56 -2.61
CA ALA A 373 -30.10 3.53 -3.21
C ALA A 373 -30.35 3.25 -4.71
N ALA A 374 -29.41 2.61 -5.40
CA ALA A 374 -29.57 2.16 -6.78
C ALA A 374 -30.28 0.79 -6.91
N SER A 375 -30.40 0.02 -5.82
CA SER A 375 -31.08 -1.29 -5.80
C SER A 375 -32.51 -1.25 -5.25
N ASP A 376 -32.91 -0.19 -4.56
CA ASP A 376 -34.26 -0.09 -4.02
C ASP A 376 -35.29 0.10 -5.14
N GLU A 377 -36.04 -0.97 -5.36
CA GLU A 377 -37.24 -0.99 -6.19
C GLU A 377 -38.28 -0.01 -5.61
N GLY A 378 -38.46 1.14 -6.28
CA GLY A 378 -39.74 1.84 -6.30
C GLY A 378 -40.16 2.64 -5.06
N VAL A 379 -39.34 3.59 -4.59
CA VAL A 379 -39.89 4.77 -3.89
C VAL A 379 -39.35 6.04 -4.54
N ALA A 380 -40.23 6.77 -5.23
CA ALA A 380 -39.94 8.06 -5.82
C ALA A 380 -39.54 9.05 -4.72
N VAL A 381 -38.25 9.33 -4.60
CA VAL A 381 -37.76 10.48 -3.84
C VAL A 381 -37.67 11.66 -4.79
N ASP A 382 -38.39 12.72 -4.44
CA ASP A 382 -38.58 13.94 -5.22
C ASP A 382 -37.24 14.47 -5.79
N ALA A 383 -37.18 14.67 -7.11
CA ALA A 383 -35.98 15.02 -7.87
C ALA A 383 -35.31 16.31 -7.36
N LYS A 384 -36.06 17.19 -6.68
CA LYS A 384 -35.52 18.40 -6.04
C LYS A 384 -34.73 18.11 -4.75
N GLN A 385 -35.05 17.05 -4.00
CA GLN A 385 -34.29 16.65 -2.81
C GLN A 385 -33.01 15.90 -3.14
N ALA A 386 -32.96 15.19 -4.27
CA ALA A 386 -31.74 14.51 -4.74
C ALA A 386 -30.70 15.50 -5.28
N ALA A 387 -31.13 16.54 -6.01
CA ALA A 387 -30.25 17.61 -6.51
C ALA A 387 -29.62 18.41 -5.35
N ALA A 388 -30.40 18.75 -4.32
CA ALA A 388 -29.88 19.43 -3.13
C ALA A 388 -28.88 18.58 -2.32
N ARG A 389 -28.98 17.23 -2.37
CA ARG A 389 -28.03 16.31 -1.73
C ARG A 389 -26.73 16.13 -2.51
N ALA A 390 -26.73 16.41 -3.81
CA ALA A 390 -25.51 16.39 -4.63
C ALA A 390 -24.70 17.69 -4.45
N GLU A 391 -25.37 18.84 -4.36
CA GLU A 391 -24.72 20.14 -4.12
C GLU A 391 -24.15 20.25 -2.70
N ALA A 392 -24.77 19.61 -1.69
CA ALA A 392 -24.25 19.59 -0.32
C ALA A 392 -23.01 18.70 -0.11
N ASN A 393 -22.64 17.85 -1.08
CA ASN A 393 -21.48 16.96 -1.01
C ASN A 393 -20.25 17.50 -1.76
N ASP A 394 -20.37 18.67 -2.40
CA ASP A 394 -19.25 19.39 -3.00
C ASP A 394 -18.81 20.54 -2.09
N CYS A 395 -18.17 20.19 -0.98
CA CYS A 395 -17.40 21.16 -0.20
C CYS A 395 -16.24 20.46 0.52
N GLY A 396 -15.11 20.38 -0.17
CA GLY A 396 -13.82 20.49 0.48
C GLY A 396 -13.71 21.86 1.13
N GLY A 397 -14.02 21.96 2.41
CA GLY A 397 -13.94 23.19 3.18
C GLY A 397 -14.24 22.95 4.65
N LEU A 398 -13.19 22.94 5.47
CA LEU A 398 -13.29 23.04 6.92
C LEU A 398 -14.12 24.28 7.29
N VAL A 399 -15.34 24.09 7.79
CA VAL A 399 -16.03 25.13 8.57
C VAL A 399 -16.56 24.53 9.86
N SER A 400 -16.00 25.04 10.95
CA SER A 400 -16.37 24.83 12.33
C SER A 400 -17.81 25.24 12.63
N GLY A 401 -18.51 24.42 13.41
CA GLY A 401 -19.59 24.87 14.31
C GLY A 401 -20.99 24.91 13.71
N GLY A 402 -21.79 23.87 13.98
CA GLY A 402 -23.23 23.91 13.77
C GLY A 402 -23.89 22.56 14.06
N ARG A 403 -24.58 22.44 15.21
CA ARG A 403 -25.39 21.28 15.58
C ARG A 403 -26.45 21.02 14.50
N LEU A 404 -26.49 19.80 13.96
CA LEU A 404 -27.62 19.28 13.20
C LEU A 404 -28.20 18.06 13.94
N GLY A 405 -29.50 18.13 14.22
CA GLY A 405 -30.35 17.05 14.74
C GLY A 405 -30.71 16.01 13.67
N PRO A 406 -31.50 14.98 14.03
CA PRO A 406 -31.28 13.62 13.56
C PRO A 406 -31.90 13.34 12.20
N VAL A 407 -31.08 12.88 11.25
CA VAL A 407 -31.52 12.30 9.97
C VAL A 407 -30.88 10.93 9.83
N GLY A 408 -31.71 9.88 9.78
CA GLY A 408 -31.41 8.53 9.31
C GLY A 408 -30.39 7.75 10.13
N GLN A 409 -30.82 6.66 10.78
CA GLN A 409 -29.97 5.76 11.56
C GLN A 409 -28.92 5.04 10.69
N GLY A 410 -27.85 5.74 10.33
CA GLY A 410 -26.53 5.16 10.10
C GLY A 410 -25.70 5.25 11.38
N PRO A 411 -24.66 4.41 11.56
CA PRO A 411 -23.76 4.54 12.70
C PRO A 411 -23.21 5.98 12.73
N SER A 412 -23.34 6.65 13.88
CA SER A 412 -22.87 8.04 14.07
C SER A 412 -21.43 8.19 13.56
N ALA A 413 -21.09 9.34 12.98
CA ALA A 413 -19.72 9.66 12.57
C ALA A 413 -18.70 9.41 13.71
N ALA A 414 -19.13 9.53 14.96
CA ALA A 414 -18.35 9.17 16.15
C ALA A 414 -18.04 7.66 16.24
N VAL A 415 -18.98 6.77 15.91
CA VAL A 415 -18.80 5.31 15.89
C VAL A 415 -17.89 4.89 14.73
N LEU A 416 -18.06 5.52 13.56
CA LEU A 416 -17.20 5.29 12.39
C LEU A 416 -15.78 5.88 12.55
N ALA A 417 -15.55 6.78 13.51
CA ALA A 417 -14.25 7.37 13.80
C ALA A 417 -13.42 6.56 14.83
N GLN A 418 -14.06 5.77 15.71
CA GLN A 418 -13.33 5.02 16.75
C GLN A 418 -12.36 4.01 16.14
N PRO A 419 -11.04 4.08 16.39
CA PRO A 419 -10.11 3.09 15.86
C PRO A 419 -10.35 1.76 16.56
N GLN A 420 -10.77 0.74 15.80
CA GLN A 420 -10.80 -0.64 16.25
C GLN A 420 -9.36 -1.16 16.24
N VAL A 421 -8.53 -0.70 17.18
CA VAL A 421 -7.18 -1.24 17.32
C VAL A 421 -7.34 -2.58 18.00
N VAL A 422 -6.99 -3.67 17.31
CA VAL A 422 -6.73 -4.94 18.00
C VAL A 422 -5.49 -4.69 18.87
N GLU A 423 -5.74 -4.41 20.16
CA GLU A 423 -4.67 -4.05 21.10
C GLU A 423 -3.72 -5.21 21.35
N THR A 424 -4.24 -6.44 21.30
CA THR A 424 -3.46 -7.66 21.50
C THR A 424 -4.00 -8.77 20.61
N LEU A 425 -3.12 -9.38 19.81
CA LEU A 425 -3.37 -10.63 19.11
C LEU A 425 -2.56 -11.72 19.81
N ALA A 426 -3.26 -12.59 20.55
CA ALA A 426 -2.69 -13.79 21.12
C ALA A 426 -3.13 -14.99 20.28
N LEU A 427 -2.19 -15.65 19.60
CA LEU A 427 -2.54 -16.80 18.78
C LEU A 427 -2.80 -18.02 19.68
N PRO A 428 -3.82 -18.85 19.37
CA PRO A 428 -4.13 -20.03 20.18
C PRO A 428 -3.04 -21.09 20.04
N ALA A 429 -2.69 -21.75 21.15
CA ALA A 429 -1.74 -22.87 21.14
C ALA A 429 -2.31 -24.11 20.43
N GLN A 430 -3.63 -24.29 20.47
CA GLN A 430 -4.34 -25.40 19.84
C GLN A 430 -5.62 -24.93 19.16
N VAL A 431 -5.94 -25.52 18.01
CA VAL A 431 -7.16 -25.27 17.25
C VAL A 431 -7.83 -26.62 16.99
N ARG A 432 -9.01 -26.85 17.58
CA ARG A 432 -9.76 -28.13 17.49
C ARG A 432 -8.91 -29.37 17.79
N GLY A 433 -8.04 -29.29 18.80
CA GLY A 433 -7.16 -30.39 19.22
C GLY A 433 -5.88 -30.54 18.40
N ALA A 434 -5.69 -29.74 17.34
CA ALA A 434 -4.42 -29.67 16.61
C ALA A 434 -3.51 -28.58 17.18
N GLU A 435 -2.22 -28.85 17.36
CA GLU A 435 -1.26 -27.88 17.88
C GLU A 435 -0.83 -26.87 16.82
N LEU A 436 -0.87 -25.57 17.14
CA LEU A 436 -0.37 -24.52 16.25
C LEU A 436 1.15 -24.58 16.22
N THR A 437 1.70 -25.18 15.17
CA THR A 437 3.14 -25.40 15.01
C THR A 437 3.77 -24.40 14.06
N ARG A 438 3.00 -23.81 13.13
CA ARG A 438 3.53 -23.00 12.04
C ARG A 438 2.64 -21.80 11.72
N ILE A 439 3.28 -20.71 11.30
CA ILE A 439 2.63 -19.53 10.70
C ILE A 439 3.04 -19.46 9.23
N ALA A 440 2.07 -19.43 8.32
CA ALA A 440 2.33 -19.42 6.88
C ALA A 440 2.95 -18.08 6.41
N PRO A 441 3.55 -18.04 5.21
CA PRO A 441 4.00 -16.79 4.61
C PRO A 441 2.86 -15.78 4.46
N SER A 442 3.12 -14.52 4.79
CA SER A 442 2.17 -13.40 4.74
C SER A 442 0.88 -13.63 5.52
N ALA A 443 0.87 -14.55 6.49
CA ALA A 443 -0.31 -14.89 7.27
C ALA A 443 -0.75 -13.76 8.19
N LEU A 444 0.15 -12.93 8.68
CA LEU A 444 -0.13 -11.78 9.54
C LEU A 444 -0.02 -10.47 8.71
N PRO A 445 -1.07 -10.10 7.94
CA PRO A 445 -1.00 -8.97 7.02
C PRO A 445 -1.00 -7.60 7.73
N TYR A 446 -1.40 -7.54 9.00
CA TYR A 446 -1.43 -6.30 9.77
C TYR A 446 -0.70 -6.44 11.10
N ALA A 447 -0.39 -5.29 11.68
CA ALA A 447 0.34 -5.19 12.93
C ALA A 447 -0.62 -4.96 14.10
N PRO A 448 -0.89 -5.96 14.95
CA PRO A 448 -1.54 -5.70 16.23
C PRO A 448 -0.58 -4.89 17.12
N LYS A 449 -1.10 -4.14 18.10
CA LYS A 449 -0.23 -3.38 19.02
C LYS A 449 0.67 -4.33 19.83
N THR A 450 0.12 -5.46 20.27
CA THR A 450 0.85 -6.55 20.92
C THR A 450 0.63 -7.86 20.16
N LEU A 451 1.69 -8.59 19.82
CA LEU A 451 1.64 -9.93 19.23
C LEU A 451 2.25 -10.95 20.19
N ILE A 452 1.48 -11.98 20.54
CA ILE A 452 1.92 -13.09 21.38
C ILE A 452 1.85 -14.37 20.56
N ILE A 453 3.03 -14.96 20.31
CA ILE A 453 3.15 -16.23 19.61
C ILE A 453 3.23 -17.36 20.67
N PRO A 454 2.38 -18.40 20.61
CA PRO A 454 2.33 -19.45 21.61
C PRO A 454 3.51 -20.40 21.50
N ALA A 455 3.88 -21.01 22.63
CA ALA A 455 5.05 -21.89 22.75
C ALA A 455 4.99 -23.20 21.95
N THR A 456 3.87 -23.48 21.28
CA THR A 456 3.73 -24.60 20.34
C THR A 456 4.33 -24.27 18.96
N VAL A 457 4.49 -22.98 18.63
CA VAL A 457 4.99 -22.55 17.32
C VAL A 457 6.49 -22.82 17.20
N ARG A 458 6.88 -23.43 16.08
CA ARG A 458 8.26 -23.75 15.71
C ARG A 458 8.77 -22.89 14.55
N GLU A 459 7.87 -22.46 13.66
CA GLU A 459 8.25 -21.76 12.43
C GLU A 459 7.28 -20.62 12.09
N VAL A 460 7.86 -19.48 11.70
CA VAL A 460 7.14 -18.35 11.08
C VAL A 460 7.63 -18.19 9.65
N GLY A 461 6.72 -18.23 8.68
CA GLY A 461 7.04 -18.05 7.27
C GLY A 461 7.35 -16.59 6.88
N ASP A 462 7.75 -16.38 5.64
CA ASP A 462 8.19 -15.08 5.13
C ASP A 462 7.08 -14.03 5.10
N GLY A 463 7.45 -12.75 5.12
CA GLY A 463 6.53 -11.63 4.87
C GLY A 463 5.54 -11.34 5.99
N ASN A 464 5.74 -11.90 7.18
CA ASN A 464 4.98 -11.57 8.39
C ASN A 464 5.49 -10.27 9.03
N ALA A 465 5.43 -9.17 8.27
CA ALA A 465 6.11 -7.92 8.58
C ALA A 465 5.65 -7.26 9.88
N CYS A 466 4.34 -7.27 10.17
CA CYS A 466 3.78 -6.70 11.40
C CYS A 466 4.23 -5.25 11.70
N ARG A 467 4.32 -4.41 10.64
CA ARG A 467 4.71 -2.98 10.66
C ARG A 467 3.76 -2.13 11.53
N GLY A 468 4.17 -1.80 12.75
CA GLY A 468 3.32 -1.07 13.72
C GLY A 468 3.13 -1.81 15.05
N THR A 469 3.66 -3.03 15.17
CA THR A 469 3.65 -3.76 16.43
C THR A 469 4.57 -3.05 17.41
N LYS A 470 4.08 -2.84 18.63
CA LYS A 470 4.84 -2.22 19.72
C LYS A 470 5.48 -3.27 20.61
N ARG A 471 4.76 -4.35 20.90
CA ARG A 471 5.26 -5.41 21.77
C ARG A 471 5.17 -6.77 21.07
N LEU A 472 6.31 -7.42 20.91
CA LEU A 472 6.43 -8.74 20.32
C LEU A 472 6.97 -9.71 21.37
N VAL A 473 6.27 -10.82 21.59
CA VAL A 473 6.72 -11.90 22.47
C VAL A 473 6.95 -13.16 21.63
N LEU A 474 8.22 -13.53 21.50
CA LEU A 474 8.65 -14.76 20.85
C LEU A 474 8.77 -15.87 21.91
N PRO A 475 8.23 -17.08 21.66
CA PRO A 475 8.27 -18.14 22.64
C PRO A 475 9.57 -18.96 22.55
N GLU A 476 9.97 -19.53 23.69
CA GLU A 476 10.93 -20.64 23.69
C GLU A 476 10.34 -21.84 22.93
N GLY A 477 11.18 -22.49 22.14
CA GLY A 477 10.80 -23.51 21.17
C GLY A 477 10.64 -22.99 19.75
N LEU A 478 10.60 -21.67 19.51
CA LEU A 478 10.64 -21.12 18.15
C LEU A 478 12.01 -21.38 17.51
N GLU A 479 12.04 -22.01 16.33
CA GLU A 479 13.27 -22.44 15.66
C GLU A 479 13.61 -21.57 14.45
N ARG A 480 12.59 -21.12 13.70
CA ARG A 480 12.79 -20.38 12.43
C ARG A 480 11.86 -19.19 12.28
N VAL A 481 12.43 -18.10 11.80
CA VAL A 481 11.72 -16.89 11.37
C VAL A 481 12.09 -16.61 9.91
N GLY A 482 11.10 -16.57 9.03
CA GLY A 482 11.26 -16.32 7.60
C GLY A 482 11.56 -14.86 7.29
N ALA A 483 12.01 -14.60 6.07
CA ALA A 483 12.47 -13.28 5.61
C ALA A 483 11.39 -12.20 5.75
N HIS A 484 11.81 -10.95 5.99
CA HIS A 484 10.94 -9.79 6.16
C HIS A 484 9.85 -9.94 7.23
N SER A 485 10.14 -10.70 8.29
CA SER A 485 9.23 -10.87 9.42
C SER A 485 9.55 -9.89 10.55
N PHE A 486 8.52 -9.34 11.20
CA PHE A 486 8.66 -8.45 12.36
C PHE A 486 9.50 -7.18 12.12
N CYS A 487 9.57 -6.67 10.89
CA CYS A 487 10.23 -5.41 10.56
C CYS A 487 9.35 -4.22 10.97
N SER A 488 9.54 -3.72 12.19
CA SER A 488 8.70 -2.66 12.76
C SER A 488 9.55 -1.60 13.48
N ARG A 489 9.41 -0.35 13.02
CA ARG A 489 10.05 0.84 13.63
C ARG A 489 9.45 1.24 14.98
N THR A 490 8.35 0.62 15.38
CA THR A 490 7.60 0.99 16.59
C THR A 490 7.77 0.00 17.74
N LEU A 491 8.62 -1.02 17.59
CA LEU A 491 8.88 -2.00 18.64
C LEU A 491 9.50 -1.29 19.85
N GLU A 492 8.88 -1.47 21.02
CA GLU A 492 9.28 -0.87 22.29
C GLU A 492 10.20 -1.84 23.04
N GLY A 493 11.44 -1.39 23.28
CA GLY A 493 12.47 -2.14 23.99
C GLY A 493 13.08 -3.31 23.20
N PRO A 494 14.07 -4.02 23.78
CA PRO A 494 14.71 -5.14 23.11
C PRO A 494 13.77 -6.35 22.96
N VAL A 495 13.59 -6.85 21.73
CA VAL A 495 12.90 -8.11 21.46
C VAL A 495 13.77 -9.27 21.92
N ALA A 496 13.29 -10.08 22.86
CA ALA A 496 14.02 -11.26 23.32
C ALA A 496 14.01 -12.36 22.24
N LEU A 497 15.18 -12.69 21.69
CA LEU A 497 15.34 -13.80 20.76
C LEU A 497 15.59 -15.09 21.56
N PRO A 498 14.72 -16.11 21.44
CA PRO A 498 14.80 -17.32 22.29
C PRO A 498 16.02 -18.18 21.95
N LYS A 499 16.46 -19.01 22.91
CA LYS A 499 17.64 -19.88 22.72
C LYS A 499 17.44 -20.97 21.68
N SER A 500 16.18 -21.34 21.42
CA SER A 500 15.80 -22.32 20.40
C SER A 500 15.94 -21.82 18.96
N LEU A 501 16.09 -20.51 18.76
CA LEU A 501 16.09 -19.88 17.44
C LEU A 501 17.38 -20.22 16.67
N ARG A 502 17.24 -20.72 15.44
CA ARG A 502 18.35 -21.21 14.60
C ARG A 502 18.46 -20.51 13.25
N SER A 503 17.34 -20.07 12.71
CA SER A 503 17.27 -19.44 11.39
C SER A 503 16.48 -18.15 11.49
N VAL A 504 17.07 -17.05 11.01
CA VAL A 504 16.39 -15.77 10.87
C VAL A 504 16.63 -15.24 9.47
N GLY A 505 15.54 -15.11 8.71
CA GLY A 505 15.58 -14.64 7.33
C GLY A 505 15.97 -13.18 7.20
N GLU A 506 16.51 -12.83 6.03
CA GLU A 506 16.92 -11.48 5.65
C GLU A 506 15.80 -10.43 5.88
N GLY A 507 16.17 -9.24 6.36
CA GLY A 507 15.23 -8.16 6.65
C GLY A 507 14.27 -8.42 7.82
N SER A 508 14.44 -9.52 8.56
CA SER A 508 13.71 -9.74 9.80
C SER A 508 14.26 -8.85 10.91
N PHE A 509 13.37 -8.36 11.79
CA PHE A 509 13.75 -7.49 12.91
C PHE A 509 14.43 -6.17 12.49
N GLU A 510 14.33 -5.77 11.22
CA GLU A 510 14.87 -4.49 10.72
C GLU A 510 14.35 -3.31 11.57
N PHE A 511 15.24 -2.37 11.89
CA PHE A 511 15.00 -1.22 12.79
C PHE A 511 14.73 -1.56 14.26
N SER A 512 14.77 -2.83 14.65
CA SER A 512 14.50 -3.21 16.03
C SER A 512 15.79 -3.42 16.83
N VAL A 513 15.66 -3.28 18.14
CA VAL A 513 16.67 -3.76 19.09
C VAL A 513 16.29 -5.18 19.48
N CYS A 514 17.22 -6.11 19.37
CA CYS A 514 17.04 -7.51 19.76
C CYS A 514 17.96 -7.84 20.93
N ARG A 515 17.51 -8.65 21.89
CA ARG A 515 18.35 -9.22 22.95
C ARG A 515 18.56 -10.70 22.67
N LEU A 516 19.80 -11.08 22.45
CA LEU A 516 20.20 -12.46 22.19
C LEU A 516 20.12 -13.27 23.49
N ALA A 517 19.37 -14.37 23.54
CA ALA A 517 19.22 -15.12 24.80
C ALA A 517 20.47 -15.90 25.22
N TRP A 518 21.40 -16.23 24.31
CA TRP A 518 22.62 -16.95 24.67
C TRP A 518 23.66 -16.03 25.32
N SER A 519 23.99 -14.92 24.67
CA SER A 519 24.98 -13.95 25.15
C SER A 519 24.39 -12.85 26.04
N GLY A 520 23.08 -12.61 25.93
CA GLY A 520 22.38 -11.50 26.59
C GLY A 520 22.71 -10.13 26.00
N VAL A 521 23.49 -10.08 24.92
CA VAL A 521 23.86 -8.84 24.23
C VAL A 521 22.61 -8.26 23.56
N ALA A 522 22.42 -6.95 23.70
CA ALA A 522 21.44 -6.22 22.92
C ALA A 522 22.09 -5.70 21.62
N VAL A 523 21.49 -6.04 20.49
CA VAL A 523 21.97 -5.69 19.15
C VAL A 523 20.93 -4.83 18.46
N HIS A 524 21.39 -3.76 17.81
CA HIS A 524 20.55 -2.93 16.95
C HIS A 524 20.66 -3.46 15.53
N VAL A 525 19.56 -4.00 15.00
CA VAL A 525 19.55 -4.64 13.69
C VAL A 525 19.67 -3.57 12.60
N PRO A 526 20.66 -3.67 11.68
CA PRO A 526 20.82 -2.71 10.58
C PRO A 526 19.57 -2.63 9.69
N ALA A 527 19.36 -1.46 9.08
CA ALA A 527 18.28 -1.25 8.12
C ALA A 527 18.62 -1.77 6.70
N ASP A 528 19.90 -2.01 6.43
CA ASP A 528 20.35 -2.51 5.13
C ASP A 528 20.43 -4.04 5.16
N GLN A 529 19.69 -4.67 4.25
CA GLN A 529 19.62 -6.13 4.13
C GLN A 529 21.00 -6.75 3.79
N LEU A 530 21.86 -6.02 3.08
CA LEU A 530 23.22 -6.44 2.78
C LEU A 530 24.11 -6.50 4.03
N LEU A 531 23.71 -5.79 5.09
CA LEU A 531 24.40 -5.76 6.40
C LEU A 531 23.75 -6.72 7.40
N SER A 532 22.86 -7.63 6.96
CA SER A 532 22.31 -8.65 7.83
C SER A 532 23.42 -9.42 8.54
N CYS A 533 23.29 -9.53 9.86
CA CYS A 533 24.17 -10.31 10.73
C CYS A 533 23.47 -11.61 11.20
N PHE A 534 22.25 -11.87 10.72
CA PHE A 534 21.55 -13.12 10.99
C PHE A 534 21.99 -14.23 10.04
N THR A 535 21.98 -15.45 10.55
CA THR A 535 22.26 -16.69 9.81
C THR A 535 20.98 -17.48 9.55
N LEU A 536 21.00 -18.30 8.50
CA LEU A 536 19.90 -19.22 8.17
C LEU A 536 20.10 -20.62 8.78
N ASP A 537 21.32 -20.95 9.17
CA ASP A 537 21.70 -22.30 9.59
C ASP A 537 22.64 -22.28 10.81
N ALA A 538 22.18 -21.70 11.93
CA ALA A 538 22.96 -21.72 13.16
C ALA A 538 23.05 -23.15 13.73
N GLU A 539 24.25 -23.53 14.19
CA GLU A 539 24.45 -24.82 14.85
C GLU A 539 23.58 -24.96 16.12
N PRO A 540 23.12 -26.17 16.45
CA PRO A 540 22.46 -26.43 17.73
C PRO A 540 23.27 -25.92 18.92
N GLY A 541 22.73 -24.94 19.66
CA GLY A 541 23.38 -24.38 20.83
C GLY A 541 24.13 -23.07 20.61
N CYS A 542 24.03 -22.47 19.42
CA CYS A 542 24.67 -21.20 19.09
C CYS A 542 23.65 -20.07 18.86
N ASP A 543 24.09 -18.81 19.02
CA ASP A 543 23.30 -17.64 18.62
C ASP A 543 23.16 -17.61 17.08
N PRO A 544 21.96 -17.34 16.52
CA PRO A 544 21.79 -17.18 15.08
C PRO A 544 22.30 -15.82 14.57
N PHE A 545 22.92 -15.00 15.42
CA PHE A 545 23.42 -13.66 15.13
C PHE A 545 24.95 -13.63 15.21
N ASP A 546 25.60 -13.23 14.13
CA ASP A 546 27.06 -13.13 13.98
C ASP A 546 27.56 -11.81 14.58
N LEU A 547 28.02 -11.89 15.85
CA LEU A 547 28.60 -10.74 16.56
C LEU A 547 29.88 -10.20 15.91
N PRO A 548 30.85 -11.03 15.47
CA PRO A 548 32.02 -10.53 14.73
C PRO A 548 31.65 -9.71 13.48
N ARG A 549 30.71 -10.20 12.67
CA ARG A 549 30.22 -9.44 11.50
C ARG A 549 29.53 -8.15 11.92
N TYR A 550 28.76 -8.18 13.01
CA TYR A 550 28.12 -6.98 13.55
C TYR A 550 29.14 -5.93 14.02
N ASP A 551 30.23 -6.37 14.65
CA ASP A 551 31.32 -5.48 15.08
C ASP A 551 31.98 -4.80 13.87
N GLU A 552 32.16 -5.51 12.76
CA GLU A 552 32.62 -4.90 11.50
C GLU A 552 31.63 -3.88 10.93
N VAL A 553 30.33 -4.15 11.01
CA VAL A 553 29.28 -3.20 10.60
C VAL A 553 29.38 -1.92 11.45
N LEU A 554 29.46 -2.05 12.77
CA LEU A 554 29.64 -0.91 13.67
C LEU A 554 30.92 -0.14 13.36
N ARG A 555 32.05 -0.83 13.18
CA ARG A 555 33.33 -0.20 12.83
C ARG A 555 33.29 0.55 11.50
N SER A 556 32.56 0.03 10.52
CA SER A 556 32.52 0.59 9.16
C SER A 556 31.77 1.92 9.03
N GLY A 557 31.05 2.35 10.08
CA GLY A 557 30.24 3.57 10.01
C GLY A 557 28.94 3.42 9.20
N LYS A 558 28.62 2.22 8.70
CA LYS A 558 27.45 1.96 7.87
C LYS A 558 26.14 2.02 8.67
N ASN A 559 25.02 2.17 7.94
CA ASN A 559 23.74 2.64 8.45
C ASN A 559 23.11 1.73 9.54
N VAL A 560 23.33 2.10 10.81
CA VAL A 560 22.64 1.58 12.00
C VAL A 560 21.77 2.71 12.55
N PRO A 561 20.43 2.56 12.62
CA PRO A 561 19.51 3.65 12.96
C PRO A 561 19.82 4.38 14.28
N ASP A 562 20.13 3.65 15.35
CA ASP A 562 20.60 4.20 16.64
C ASP A 562 22.03 3.72 16.90
N ARG A 563 22.99 4.37 16.24
CA ARG A 563 24.42 4.02 16.33
C ARG A 563 24.98 4.18 17.74
N LEU A 564 24.65 5.28 18.42
CA LEU A 564 25.11 5.51 19.79
C LEU A 564 24.56 4.45 20.74
N GLY A 565 23.27 4.12 20.64
CA GLY A 565 22.66 3.02 21.38
C GLY A 565 23.29 1.66 21.07
N ALA A 566 23.66 1.42 19.81
CA ALA A 566 24.34 0.19 19.40
C ALA A 566 25.71 0.02 20.06
N LEU A 567 26.53 1.09 20.05
CA LEU A 567 27.84 1.10 20.72
C LEU A 567 27.69 0.91 22.24
N LEU A 568 26.74 1.60 22.87
CA LEU A 568 26.49 1.46 24.31
C LEU A 568 26.08 0.04 24.70
N HIS A 569 25.15 -0.59 23.96
CA HIS A 569 24.75 -1.97 24.22
C HIS A 569 25.86 -2.98 23.93
N ARG A 570 26.70 -2.73 22.92
CA ARG A 570 27.84 -3.60 22.61
C ARG A 570 28.92 -3.53 23.70
N LEU A 571 29.15 -2.34 24.28
CA LEU A 571 30.07 -2.13 25.41
C LEU A 571 29.49 -2.61 26.76
N GLU A 572 28.17 -2.61 26.94
CA GLU A 572 27.52 -3.17 28.13
C GLU A 572 27.84 -4.66 28.32
N ARG A 573 27.93 -5.42 27.22
CA ARG A 573 28.31 -6.84 27.25
C ARG A 573 29.30 -7.15 26.13
N PRO A 574 30.62 -7.00 26.38
CA PRO A 574 31.67 -7.20 25.38
C PRO A 574 32.01 -8.68 25.14
N VAL A 575 31.01 -9.55 25.08
CA VAL A 575 31.21 -10.99 24.80
C VAL A 575 31.86 -11.14 23.43
N GLY A 576 33.03 -11.80 23.37
CA GLY A 576 33.78 -12.02 22.14
C GLY A 576 34.27 -10.73 21.43
N LEU A 577 34.24 -9.57 22.10
CA LEU A 577 34.70 -8.31 21.52
C LEU A 577 36.22 -8.20 21.64
N ASP A 578 36.89 -7.93 20.52
CA ASP A 578 38.33 -7.68 20.51
C ASP A 578 38.69 -6.40 21.29
N VAL A 579 39.83 -6.39 21.97
CA VAL A 579 40.27 -5.29 22.83
C VAL A 579 40.48 -4.00 22.03
N GLN A 580 41.03 -4.08 20.80
CA GLN A 580 41.21 -2.90 19.95
C GLN A 580 39.86 -2.36 19.47
N MET A 581 38.94 -3.25 19.11
CA MET A 581 37.57 -2.89 18.73
C MET A 581 36.82 -2.23 19.90
N GLN A 582 36.96 -2.78 21.10
CA GLN A 582 36.36 -2.24 22.33
C GLN A 582 36.88 -0.84 22.64
N ALA A 583 38.20 -0.61 22.51
CA ALA A 583 38.79 0.71 22.68
C ALA A 583 38.26 1.70 21.63
N ALA A 584 38.18 1.29 20.36
CA ALA A 584 37.65 2.14 19.29
C ALA A 584 36.18 2.53 19.53
N PHE A 585 35.33 1.59 19.95
CA PHE A 585 33.94 1.89 20.31
C PHE A 585 33.83 2.80 21.53
N ALA A 586 34.68 2.61 22.55
CA ALA A 586 34.74 3.48 23.71
C ALA A 586 35.18 4.91 23.33
N ASP A 587 36.15 5.05 22.43
CA ASP A 587 36.60 6.34 21.91
C ASP A 587 35.49 7.09 21.17
N GLU A 588 34.68 6.37 20.38
CA GLU A 588 33.53 6.94 19.68
C GLU A 588 32.42 7.38 20.66
N VAL A 589 32.09 6.55 21.66
CA VAL A 589 31.14 6.95 22.73
C VAL A 589 31.67 8.14 23.52
N ARG A 590 32.99 8.23 23.74
CA ARG A 590 33.64 9.38 24.36
C ARG A 590 33.52 10.64 23.50
N ALA A 591 33.63 10.53 22.19
CA ALA A 591 33.46 11.64 21.25
C ALA A 591 32.02 12.17 21.23
N ALA A 592 31.01 11.31 21.43
CA ALA A 592 29.60 11.72 21.56
C ALA A 592 29.31 12.58 22.82
N GLY A 593 30.24 12.62 23.79
CA GLY A 593 30.23 13.58 24.89
C GLY A 593 28.94 13.55 25.73
N ARG A 594 28.25 14.69 25.83
CA ARG A 594 27.04 14.84 26.67
C ARG A 594 25.87 13.96 26.19
N GLU A 595 25.77 13.70 24.89
CA GLU A 595 24.70 12.89 24.32
C GLU A 595 24.72 11.46 24.88
N ALA A 596 25.91 10.86 24.93
CA ALA A 596 26.13 9.55 25.55
C ALA A 596 25.71 9.53 27.02
N LEU A 597 26.09 10.56 27.79
CA LEU A 597 25.75 10.66 29.22
C LEU A 597 24.23 10.74 29.44
N VAL A 598 23.53 11.53 28.61
CA VAL A 598 22.06 11.64 28.65
C VAL A 598 21.40 10.31 28.29
N ARG A 599 21.90 9.60 27.28
CA ARG A 599 21.41 8.29 26.87
C ARG A 599 21.56 7.25 27.99
N ILE A 600 22.75 7.17 28.59
CA ILE A 600 23.05 6.27 29.72
C ILE A 600 22.13 6.58 30.91
N ALA A 601 21.89 7.86 31.21
CA ALA A 601 21.01 8.23 32.32
C ALA A 601 19.54 7.88 32.09
N ARG A 602 19.08 7.96 30.84
CA ARG A 602 17.69 7.65 30.46
C ARG A 602 17.41 6.15 30.40
N GLU A 603 18.29 5.37 29.78
CA GLU A 603 18.01 3.97 29.40
C GLU A 603 19.06 2.96 29.88
N GLY A 604 20.21 3.40 30.38
CA GLY A 604 21.31 2.50 30.76
C GLY A 604 20.98 1.62 31.96
N SER A 605 21.38 0.35 31.93
CA SER A 605 21.27 -0.55 33.08
C SER A 605 22.39 -0.29 34.11
N LEU A 606 22.26 -0.81 35.34
CA LEU A 606 23.36 -0.76 36.31
C LEU A 606 24.62 -1.50 35.79
N GLU A 607 24.43 -2.55 35.00
CA GLU A 607 25.51 -3.31 34.37
C GLU A 607 26.24 -2.48 33.32
N MET A 608 25.49 -1.72 32.50
CA MET A 608 26.06 -0.76 31.55
C MET A 608 26.89 0.31 32.27
N VAL A 609 26.35 0.90 33.35
CA VAL A 609 27.09 1.90 34.13
C VAL A 609 28.37 1.30 34.75
N ARG A 610 28.32 0.05 35.20
CA ARG A 610 29.52 -0.66 35.69
C ARG A 610 30.59 -0.79 34.62
N GLN A 611 30.22 -1.35 33.47
CA GLN A 611 31.16 -1.62 32.38
C GLN A 611 31.74 -0.34 31.77
N LEU A 612 30.91 0.68 31.55
CA LEU A 612 31.39 1.96 31.03
C LEU A 612 32.30 2.68 32.04
N ALA A 613 32.09 2.49 33.36
CA ALA A 613 33.01 3.00 34.37
C ALA A 613 34.34 2.24 34.37
N ASP A 614 34.34 0.92 34.14
CA ASP A 614 35.55 0.12 33.95
C ASP A 614 36.36 0.57 32.72
N LEU A 615 35.69 1.07 31.68
CA LEU A 615 36.30 1.64 30.49
C LEU A 615 36.74 3.11 30.64
N GLY A 616 36.61 3.70 31.84
CA GLY A 616 36.98 5.10 32.11
C GLY A 616 36.10 6.13 31.39
N LEU A 617 34.89 5.77 30.95
CA LEU A 617 34.00 6.67 30.20
C LEU A 617 33.24 7.66 31.08
N MET A 618 33.23 7.45 32.40
CA MET A 618 32.50 8.25 33.39
C MET A 618 33.42 8.83 34.47
N GLU A 619 34.69 9.08 34.13
CA GLU A 619 35.68 9.68 35.04
C GLU A 619 35.81 11.20 34.85
N ASP A 620 36.55 11.84 35.76
CA ASP A 620 36.87 13.27 35.76
C ASP A 620 35.64 14.19 35.62
N LYS A 621 35.73 15.19 34.73
CA LYS A 621 34.68 16.20 34.47
C LYS A 621 33.34 15.60 34.03
N ARG A 622 33.31 14.33 33.59
CA ARG A 622 32.08 13.63 33.21
C ARG A 622 31.40 12.95 34.38
N PHE A 623 32.13 12.63 35.44
CA PHE A 623 31.57 11.99 36.63
C PHE A 623 30.46 12.84 37.25
N ASP A 624 30.75 14.11 37.56
CA ASP A 624 29.79 14.99 38.23
C ASP A 624 28.55 15.25 37.34
N ALA A 625 28.76 15.43 36.03
CA ALA A 625 27.69 15.58 35.06
C ALA A 625 26.81 14.32 34.95
N GLN A 626 27.41 13.13 34.96
CA GLN A 626 26.66 11.86 34.92
C GLN A 626 25.85 11.64 36.20
N ILE A 627 26.41 11.97 37.37
CA ILE A 627 25.72 11.86 38.65
C ILE A 627 24.48 12.76 38.68
N GLU A 628 24.60 13.98 38.18
CA GLU A 628 23.47 14.90 38.10
C GLU A 628 22.37 14.36 37.18
N LEU A 629 22.74 13.88 35.98
CA LEU A 629 21.79 13.28 35.04
C LEU A 629 21.11 12.01 35.60
N LEU A 630 21.86 11.16 36.30
CA LEU A 630 21.30 9.95 36.95
C LEU A 630 20.33 10.30 38.09
N ARG A 631 20.61 11.35 38.87
CA ARG A 631 19.69 11.87 39.90
C ARG A 631 18.41 12.41 39.28
N GLN A 632 18.51 13.17 38.19
CA GLN A 632 17.35 13.66 37.43
C GLN A 632 16.51 12.51 36.86
N GLY A 633 17.15 11.41 36.46
CA GLY A 633 16.50 10.17 36.02
C GLY A 633 16.02 9.25 37.15
N ASN A 634 16.15 9.65 38.43
CA ASN A 634 15.79 8.84 39.61
C ASN A 634 16.50 7.47 39.68
N ARG A 635 17.74 7.37 39.18
CA ARG A 635 18.56 6.14 39.13
C ARG A 635 19.55 6.07 40.29
N MET A 636 19.03 6.03 41.51
CA MET A 636 19.82 6.13 42.75
C MET A 636 20.76 4.94 42.96
N ASP A 637 20.42 3.77 42.41
CA ASP A 637 21.26 2.56 42.39
C ASP A 637 22.59 2.80 41.64
N CYS A 638 22.52 3.45 40.48
CA CYS A 638 23.69 3.76 39.65
C CYS A 638 24.53 4.88 40.29
N VAL A 639 23.89 5.87 40.92
CA VAL A 639 24.56 6.94 41.68
C VAL A 639 25.34 6.36 42.84
N ALA A 640 24.71 5.47 43.64
CA ALA A 640 25.35 4.83 44.78
C ALA A 640 26.58 4.03 44.34
N PHE A 641 26.46 3.24 43.26
CA PHE A 641 27.58 2.48 42.70
C PHE A 641 28.75 3.38 42.28
N LEU A 642 28.49 4.45 41.52
CA LEU A 642 29.55 5.36 41.06
C LEU A 642 30.25 6.10 42.21
N MET A 643 29.49 6.51 43.24
CA MET A 643 30.04 7.14 44.43
C MET A 643 30.90 6.17 45.24
N GLU A 644 30.44 4.94 45.45
CA GLU A 644 31.20 3.91 46.16
C GLU A 644 32.49 3.57 45.42
N ARG A 645 32.44 3.44 44.10
CA ARG A 645 33.62 3.22 43.25
C ARG A 645 34.64 4.35 43.40
N ARG A 646 34.21 5.62 43.35
CA ARG A 646 35.09 6.80 43.53
C ARG A 646 35.73 6.81 44.92
N HIS A 647 34.98 6.45 45.96
CA HIS A 647 35.53 6.33 47.32
C HIS A 647 36.59 5.24 47.44
N ARG A 648 36.38 4.06 46.83
CA ARG A 648 37.39 2.98 46.83
C ARG A 648 38.66 3.36 46.05
N SER A 649 38.52 4.00 44.89
CA SER A 649 39.67 4.47 44.10
C SER A 649 40.45 5.58 44.83
N GLY A 650 39.77 6.48 45.54
CA GLY A 650 40.41 7.50 46.37
C GLY A 650 41.15 6.91 47.57
N ALA A 651 40.56 5.94 48.26
CA ALA A 651 41.20 5.25 49.40
C ALA A 651 42.45 4.44 48.99
N GLN A 652 42.45 3.82 47.80
CA GLN A 652 43.62 3.12 47.26
C GLN A 652 44.76 4.07 46.83
N ALA A 653 44.44 5.30 46.41
CA ALA A 653 45.43 6.32 46.08
C ALA A 653 46.09 6.91 47.35
N ASP A 654 45.31 7.08 48.42
CA ASP A 654 45.84 7.53 49.72
C ASP A 654 46.72 6.45 50.40
N GLU A 655 46.34 5.16 50.35
CA GLU A 655 47.16 4.06 50.90
C GLU A 655 48.48 3.83 50.15
N THR A 656 48.51 4.04 48.82
CA THR A 656 49.75 3.95 48.04
C THR A 656 50.64 5.17 48.27
N GLY A 657 50.07 6.37 48.41
CA GLY A 657 50.77 7.58 48.82
C GLY A 657 51.39 7.49 50.23
N GLU A 658 50.68 6.91 51.21
CA GLU A 658 51.22 6.69 52.56
C GLU A 658 52.33 5.62 52.58
N ARG A 659 52.23 4.57 51.76
CA ARG A 659 53.28 3.55 51.63
C ARG A 659 54.55 4.14 51.00
N ASP A 660 54.45 4.92 49.93
CA ASP A 660 55.60 5.58 49.30
C ASP A 660 56.22 6.68 50.20
N ALA A 661 55.39 7.42 50.95
CA ALA A 661 55.87 8.36 51.96
C ALA A 661 56.59 7.65 53.12
N SER A 662 56.09 6.49 53.57
CA SER A 662 56.74 5.67 54.62
C SER A 662 58.06 5.05 54.14
N ALA A 663 58.15 4.65 52.87
CA ALA A 663 59.38 4.16 52.24
C ALA A 663 60.42 5.27 52.07
N SER A 664 59.99 6.49 51.71
CA SER A 664 60.85 7.67 51.63
C SER A 664 61.31 8.22 52.99
N LEU A 665 60.57 7.97 54.07
CA LEU A 665 60.99 8.34 55.43
C LEU A 665 61.99 7.32 56.00
N ARG A 666 61.83 6.03 55.71
CA ARG A 666 62.79 4.97 56.13
C ARG A 666 64.16 5.12 55.47
N SER A 667 64.25 5.67 54.26
CA SER A 667 65.54 5.95 53.60
C SER A 667 66.27 7.19 54.15
N LYS A 668 65.58 8.07 54.90
CA LYS A 668 66.18 9.27 55.51
C LYS A 668 66.72 9.07 56.93
N PHE A 669 66.37 7.97 57.61
CA PHE A 669 66.85 7.63 58.97
C PHE A 669 67.90 6.50 58.99
N ALA A 670 68.35 6.04 57.82
CA ALA A 670 69.45 5.07 57.68
C ALA A 670 70.74 5.78 57.23
N LEU A 671 71.26 6.65 58.10
CA LEU A 671 72.61 7.22 58.01
C LEU A 671 73.28 7.21 59.38
#